data_AF-A0A972JR96-F1
#
_entry.id   AF-A0A972JR96-F1
#
_cell.length_a   1.000
_cell.length_b   1.000
_cell.length_c   1.000
_cell.angle_alpha   90.00
_cell.angle_beta   90.00
_cell.angle_gamma   90.00
#
_symmetry.space_group_name_H-M   'P 1'
#
loop_
_entity.id
_entity.type
_entity.pdbx_description
1 polymer ?
#
loop_
_entity_poly.entity_id
_entity_poly.type
_entity_poly.pdbx_seq_one_letter_code
_entity_poly.pdbx_strand_id
1 'polypeptide(L)'
;MSSEPSATLIVEVGTSFTRVTLVDAVAGEARLIGQFEVPSTVELPYNDAGLAFFEAVARIAESTGRQLMQDNHLLMPQTDERDGVNAVVVVTSAAGPMSLVLAAVASDISARSALHACRSTYTNILQVVTLNDTSDMASSQENSWVERQVQRLLGLQPDTVVIAGGLEGGASDALIRLAHTVSLTATTSYIDMAGQQQQEITVRPVIYAGNSECRERVSEALAGRAEMRIVDNVRPALDVECLEPMRRELLQLYTDRILPSIPGMTELRRLSVAPVRIVCEATGLMTRFIAERNNRNALTLDVGSANTAAYLHSRQRFTPVVLGSVGVGFGVGTVLAERGVESIARWLPFPIKEADLVHQLLNKLLRPHTVPSTKEDVYIEYAIAREALVMALAALWDERPNVSYDIVIASGSVFSHAPHAGLALLALLDALLPSAEESGGRAIDFHLDTLGLVNACGALAFTNTDAALTLFEQDLLRNTPLATCIVAQGNGRFGDKAVEAELQIVGGEQKQIVVEHGKIGRLSLPPGRKAQLRLRPIGSVRIGFNAPGDEVKTDVAEISGSALGVVIDARGRPLTLPDDTSERQRLIWDWLVALGVETEPFPYDLSPSALEVEIPDVMFASSDSDTPSSPPPTTSVESHLPAEEESSIESELAGLRQTVEEPKKRGLFGRK
;
A
#
# COMPACT_ATOMS: atom_id res chain seq x y z
N MET A 1 8.76 -37.44 -10.47
CA MET A 1 8.85 -37.15 -11.92
C MET A 1 9.77 -35.96 -12.02
N SER A 2 10.94 -36.11 -12.66
CA SER A 2 11.86 -35.00 -12.90
C SER A 2 11.14 -33.96 -13.76
N SER A 3 10.72 -32.85 -13.16
CA SER A 3 10.12 -31.72 -13.87
C SER A 3 11.23 -31.04 -14.66
N GLU A 4 11.39 -31.39 -15.93
CA GLU A 4 12.10 -30.49 -16.83
C GLU A 4 11.42 -29.10 -16.75
N PRO A 5 12.17 -28.00 -16.58
CA PRO A 5 11.57 -26.69 -16.49
C PRO A 5 10.84 -26.41 -17.81
N SER A 6 9.53 -26.21 -17.73
CA SER A 6 8.65 -25.98 -18.87
C SER A 6 8.43 -24.48 -19.08
N ALA A 7 8.43 -24.02 -20.33
CA ALA A 7 8.21 -22.61 -20.63
C ALA A 7 6.89 -22.11 -20.03
N THR A 8 6.97 -21.05 -19.23
CA THR A 8 5.85 -20.51 -18.46
C THR A 8 5.74 -19.00 -18.68
N LEU A 9 4.55 -18.52 -19.01
CA LEU A 9 4.22 -17.09 -18.95
C LEU A 9 3.63 -16.75 -17.59
N ILE A 10 4.21 -15.77 -16.93
CA ILE A 10 3.69 -15.19 -15.69
C ILE A 10 3.12 -13.82 -16.03
N VAL A 11 1.81 -13.67 -15.86
CA VAL A 11 1.04 -12.48 -16.23
C VAL A 11 0.67 -11.74 -14.97
N GLU A 12 1.21 -10.53 -14.79
CA GLU A 12 0.87 -9.60 -13.73
C GLU A 12 -0.04 -8.50 -14.29
N VAL A 13 -1.33 -8.55 -13.96
CA VAL A 13 -2.30 -7.53 -14.37
C VAL A 13 -2.43 -6.47 -13.28
N GLY A 14 -1.82 -5.30 -13.47
CA GLY A 14 -1.93 -4.15 -12.58
C GLY A 14 -2.89 -3.07 -13.08
N THR A 15 -3.12 -2.04 -12.27
CA THR A 15 -4.03 -0.93 -12.62
C THR A 15 -3.44 -0.02 -13.70
N SER A 16 -2.14 0.27 -13.64
CA SER A 16 -1.47 1.11 -14.64
C SER A 16 -0.82 0.32 -15.77
N PHE A 17 -0.29 -0.86 -15.47
CA PHE A 17 0.47 -1.68 -16.40
C PHE A 17 0.12 -3.17 -16.29
N THR A 18 0.19 -3.88 -17.40
CA THR A 18 0.22 -5.35 -17.44
C THR A 18 1.61 -5.80 -17.84
N ARG A 19 2.20 -6.67 -17.03
CA ARG A 19 3.54 -7.21 -17.24
C ARG A 19 3.46 -8.71 -17.51
N VAL A 20 4.16 -9.16 -18.54
CA VAL A 20 4.27 -10.59 -18.87
C VAL A 20 5.72 -10.99 -18.81
N THR A 21 6.01 -12.08 -18.10
CA THR A 21 7.36 -12.62 -17.91
C THR A 21 7.41 -14.05 -18.45
N LEU A 22 8.27 -14.29 -19.43
CA LEU A 22 8.56 -15.62 -19.96
C LEU A 22 9.74 -16.24 -19.22
N VAL A 23 9.50 -17.37 -18.58
CA VAL A 23 10.49 -18.18 -17.87
C VAL A 23 10.63 -19.52 -18.57
N ASP A 24 11.86 -19.99 -18.78
CA ASP A 24 12.13 -21.28 -19.45
C ASP A 24 13.45 -21.89 -18.96
N ALA A 25 13.70 -23.16 -19.31
CA ALA A 25 14.92 -23.88 -18.98
C ALA A 25 16.14 -23.35 -19.75
N VAL A 26 17.15 -22.91 -19.01
CA VAL A 26 18.49 -22.61 -19.52
C VAL A 26 19.49 -23.42 -18.70
N ALA A 27 20.21 -24.33 -19.36
CA ALA A 27 21.17 -25.25 -18.72
C ALA A 27 20.58 -26.05 -17.53
N GLY A 28 19.29 -26.40 -17.61
CA GLY A 28 18.57 -27.16 -16.57
C GLY A 28 18.00 -26.32 -15.42
N GLU A 29 18.22 -25.01 -15.43
CA GLU A 29 17.69 -24.07 -14.44
C GLU A 29 16.59 -23.20 -15.07
N ALA A 30 15.53 -22.90 -14.31
CA ALA A 30 14.51 -21.94 -14.77
C ALA A 30 15.06 -20.52 -14.73
N ARG A 31 15.08 -19.84 -15.87
CA ARG A 31 15.62 -18.48 -16.04
C ARG A 31 14.64 -17.57 -16.73
N LEU A 32 14.76 -16.27 -16.46
CA LEU A 32 14.10 -15.22 -17.24
C LEU A 32 14.59 -15.25 -18.69
N ILE A 33 13.67 -15.41 -19.65
CA ILE A 33 13.97 -15.38 -21.10
C ILE A 33 13.62 -14.03 -21.70
N GLY A 34 12.47 -13.47 -21.32
CA GLY A 34 11.98 -12.20 -21.84
C GLY A 34 10.87 -11.67 -20.96
N GLN A 35 10.75 -10.35 -20.92
CA GLN A 35 9.69 -9.67 -20.18
C GLN A 35 9.28 -8.43 -20.96
N PHE A 36 7.98 -8.16 -20.97
CA PHE A 36 7.45 -6.90 -21.47
C PHE A 36 6.37 -6.37 -20.55
N GLU A 37 6.33 -5.05 -20.48
CA GLU A 37 5.30 -4.29 -19.79
C GLU A 37 4.60 -3.39 -20.81
N VAL A 38 3.27 -3.35 -20.73
CA VAL A 38 2.42 -2.49 -21.57
C VAL A 38 1.39 -1.78 -20.68
N PRO A 39 0.87 -0.61 -21.10
CA PRO A 39 -0.23 0.05 -20.39
C PRO A 39 -1.41 -0.90 -20.17
N SER A 40 -1.97 -0.91 -18.97
CA SER A 40 -3.09 -1.79 -18.64
C SER A 40 -4.35 -1.36 -19.39
N THR A 41 -5.11 -2.35 -19.85
CA THR A 41 -6.37 -2.16 -20.59
C THR A 41 -7.60 -2.50 -19.76
N VAL A 42 -7.44 -2.66 -18.43
CA VAL A 42 -8.54 -2.94 -17.49
C VAL A 42 -9.53 -1.78 -17.35
N GLU A 43 -9.09 -0.55 -17.62
CA GLU A 43 -9.91 0.67 -17.57
C GLU A 43 -10.46 1.04 -18.95
N LEU A 44 -11.43 1.97 -18.95
CA LEU A 44 -11.89 2.61 -20.18
C LEU A 44 -10.74 3.29 -20.94
N PRO A 45 -10.76 3.32 -22.28
CA PRO A 45 -11.86 2.92 -23.16
C PRO A 45 -11.90 1.43 -23.51
N TYR A 46 -10.89 0.65 -23.11
CA TYR A 46 -10.76 -0.74 -23.54
C TYR A 46 -11.58 -1.70 -22.68
N ASN A 47 -11.48 -1.57 -21.37
CA ASN A 47 -12.22 -2.37 -20.39
C ASN A 47 -12.08 -3.89 -20.64
N ASP A 48 -10.86 -4.35 -20.92
CA ASP A 48 -10.51 -5.75 -21.21
C ASP A 48 -9.03 -6.03 -20.90
N ALA A 49 -8.73 -6.78 -19.84
CA ALA A 49 -7.36 -7.17 -19.45
C ALA A 49 -6.63 -8.04 -20.49
N GLY A 50 -7.35 -8.77 -21.35
CA GLY A 50 -6.78 -9.68 -22.34
C GLY A 50 -5.98 -8.98 -23.43
N LEU A 51 -6.37 -7.74 -23.78
CA LEU A 51 -5.71 -6.96 -24.84
C LEU A 51 -4.24 -6.68 -24.49
N ALA A 52 -4.00 -6.12 -23.31
CA ALA A 52 -2.66 -5.86 -22.81
C ALA A 52 -1.81 -7.15 -22.69
N PHE A 53 -2.43 -8.25 -22.25
CA PHE A 53 -1.75 -9.54 -22.19
C PHE A 53 -1.24 -10.00 -23.57
N PHE A 54 -2.11 -10.03 -24.59
CA PHE A 54 -1.71 -10.48 -25.92
C PHE A 54 -0.70 -9.54 -26.59
N GLU A 55 -0.80 -8.23 -26.35
CA GLU A 55 0.20 -7.27 -26.82
C GLU A 55 1.58 -7.56 -26.19
N ALA A 56 1.64 -7.76 -24.87
CA ALA A 56 2.90 -8.07 -24.19
C ALA A 56 3.50 -9.40 -24.68
N VAL A 57 2.68 -10.44 -24.91
CA VAL A 57 3.15 -11.71 -25.48
C VAL A 57 3.71 -11.51 -26.89
N ALA A 58 3.05 -10.71 -27.74
CA ALA A 58 3.55 -10.41 -29.08
C ALA A 58 4.92 -9.70 -29.04
N ARG A 59 5.14 -8.78 -28.08
CA ARG A 59 6.43 -8.12 -27.87
C ARG A 59 7.53 -9.08 -27.38
N ILE A 60 7.18 -10.03 -26.51
CA ILE A 60 8.12 -11.08 -26.09
C ILE A 60 8.48 -11.97 -27.29
N ALA A 61 7.50 -12.35 -28.11
CA ALA A 61 7.75 -13.12 -29.33
C ALA A 61 8.70 -12.38 -30.28
N GLU A 62 8.46 -11.09 -30.52
CA GLU A 62 9.31 -10.22 -31.36
C GLU A 62 10.76 -10.13 -30.82
N SER A 63 10.92 -9.89 -29.51
CA SER A 63 12.24 -9.69 -28.90
C SER A 63 13.05 -10.98 -28.72
N THR A 64 12.38 -12.10 -28.47
CA THR A 64 13.03 -13.41 -28.25
C THR A 64 13.22 -14.20 -29.55
N GLY A 65 12.51 -13.83 -30.62
CA GLY A 65 12.46 -14.57 -31.87
C GLY A 65 11.64 -15.86 -31.82
N ARG A 66 10.95 -16.13 -30.71
CA ARG A 66 10.08 -17.32 -30.54
C ARG A 66 8.69 -17.04 -31.10
N GLN A 67 8.10 -18.00 -31.79
CA GLN A 67 6.68 -17.98 -32.11
C GLN A 67 5.86 -18.36 -30.88
N LEU A 68 5.34 -17.37 -30.15
CA LEU A 68 4.48 -17.61 -28.99
C LEU A 68 2.99 -17.66 -29.33
N MET A 69 2.61 -17.14 -30.50
CA MET A 69 1.21 -17.03 -30.92
C MET A 69 1.03 -17.48 -32.38
N GLN A 70 -0.14 -18.02 -32.67
CA GLN A 70 -0.60 -18.36 -34.02
C GLN A 70 -2.09 -18.04 -34.13
N ASP A 71 -2.50 -17.34 -35.19
CA ASP A 71 -3.91 -16.97 -35.45
C ASP A 71 -4.59 -16.27 -34.25
N ASN A 72 -3.88 -15.36 -33.57
CA ASN A 72 -4.29 -14.70 -32.32
C ASN A 72 -4.53 -15.62 -31.11
N HIS A 73 -4.11 -16.88 -31.18
CA HIS A 73 -4.13 -17.81 -30.06
C HIS A 73 -2.72 -18.06 -29.54
N LEU A 74 -2.60 -18.26 -28.23
CA LEU A 74 -1.34 -18.65 -27.60
C LEU A 74 -0.97 -20.08 -28.05
N LEU A 75 0.26 -20.28 -28.51
CA LEU A 75 0.74 -21.59 -28.93
C LEU A 75 1.07 -22.42 -27.67
N MET A 76 0.31 -23.48 -27.45
CA MET A 76 0.46 -24.39 -26.32
C MET A 76 0.12 -25.84 -26.76
N PRO A 77 0.92 -26.87 -26.39
CA PRO A 77 2.14 -26.81 -25.58
C PRO A 77 3.34 -26.23 -26.35
N GLN A 78 4.46 -26.04 -25.64
CA GLN A 78 5.75 -25.69 -26.25
C GLN A 78 6.23 -26.79 -27.21
N THR A 79 6.80 -26.41 -28.36
CA THR A 79 7.40 -27.30 -29.36
C THR A 79 8.88 -27.59 -29.06
N ASP A 80 9.46 -28.56 -29.77
CA ASP A 80 10.91 -28.87 -29.68
C ASP A 80 11.81 -27.69 -30.12
N GLU A 81 11.28 -26.82 -31.00
CA GLU A 81 11.93 -25.58 -31.46
C GLU A 81 11.85 -24.45 -30.41
N ARG A 82 11.28 -24.76 -29.24
CA ARG A 82 10.96 -23.84 -28.14
C ARG A 82 9.90 -22.81 -28.50
N ASP A 83 9.11 -22.99 -29.56
CA ASP A 83 7.96 -22.14 -29.81
C ASP A 83 6.80 -22.47 -28.88
N GLY A 84 5.97 -21.50 -28.56
CA GLY A 84 4.88 -21.64 -27.58
C GLY A 84 5.33 -21.81 -26.13
N VAL A 85 4.35 -22.10 -25.26
CA VAL A 85 4.55 -22.27 -23.81
C VAL A 85 3.73 -23.44 -23.26
N ASN A 86 4.10 -23.96 -22.09
CA ASN A 86 3.39 -25.06 -21.43
C ASN A 86 2.44 -24.59 -20.34
N ALA A 87 2.66 -23.41 -19.78
CA ALA A 87 1.86 -22.88 -18.69
C ALA A 87 1.69 -21.36 -18.77
N VAL A 88 0.54 -20.90 -18.30
CA VAL A 88 0.28 -19.50 -17.98
C VAL A 88 -0.10 -19.43 -16.51
N VAL A 89 0.45 -18.48 -15.77
CA VAL A 89 0.11 -18.20 -14.37
C VAL A 89 -0.25 -16.73 -14.27
N VAL A 90 -1.38 -16.42 -13.63
CA VAL A 90 -1.91 -15.05 -13.56
C VAL A 90 -1.94 -14.56 -12.12
N VAL A 91 -1.38 -13.36 -11.91
CA VAL A 91 -1.42 -12.61 -10.66
C VAL A 91 -1.95 -11.19 -10.95
N THR A 92 -2.69 -10.58 -10.02
CA THR A 92 -3.28 -9.25 -10.27
C THR A 92 -3.41 -8.38 -9.02
N SER A 93 -3.37 -7.07 -9.23
CA SER A 93 -3.72 -6.04 -8.25
C SER A 93 -4.78 -5.07 -8.78
N ALA A 94 -5.45 -5.43 -9.89
CA ALA A 94 -6.25 -4.51 -10.70
C ALA A 94 -7.76 -4.48 -10.34
N ALA A 95 -8.23 -5.32 -9.40
CA ALA A 95 -9.66 -5.41 -9.08
C ALA A 95 -10.22 -4.24 -8.25
N GLY A 96 -9.35 -3.30 -7.83
CA GLY A 96 -9.70 -2.22 -6.91
C GLY A 96 -9.86 -2.71 -5.45
N PRO A 97 -10.06 -1.77 -4.50
CA PRO A 97 -10.25 -2.12 -3.10
C PRO A 97 -11.69 -2.53 -2.79
N MET A 98 -11.85 -3.51 -1.89
CA MET A 98 -13.13 -3.87 -1.28
C MET A 98 -13.54 -2.83 -0.23
N SER A 99 -14.69 -2.20 -0.41
CA SER A 99 -15.21 -1.18 0.49
C SER A 99 -15.86 -1.80 1.73
N LEU A 100 -15.42 -1.36 2.92
CA LEU A 100 -15.82 -1.94 4.20
C LEU A 100 -16.43 -0.90 5.13
N VAL A 101 -17.42 -1.33 5.91
CA VAL A 101 -17.85 -0.65 7.14
C VAL A 101 -17.43 -1.49 8.34
N LEU A 102 -16.81 -0.86 9.33
CA LEU A 102 -16.39 -1.49 10.58
C LEU A 102 -17.34 -1.08 11.71
N ALA A 103 -18.10 -2.02 12.27
CA ALA A 103 -18.92 -1.82 13.46
C ALA A 103 -18.23 -2.52 14.65
N ALA A 104 -17.79 -1.74 15.65
CA ALA A 104 -17.04 -2.27 16.78
C ALA A 104 -17.57 -1.80 18.13
N VAL A 105 -17.43 -2.62 19.17
CA VAL A 105 -17.90 -2.23 20.51
C VAL A 105 -17.13 -1.03 21.06
N ALA A 106 -15.79 -1.03 20.93
CA ALA A 106 -14.90 0.01 21.42
C ALA A 106 -13.86 0.40 20.35
N SER A 107 -13.58 1.69 20.22
CA SER A 107 -12.59 2.27 19.30
C SER A 107 -11.17 1.74 19.55
N ASP A 108 -10.71 1.84 20.80
CA ASP A 108 -9.27 1.77 21.12
C ASP A 108 -8.73 0.32 21.13
N ILE A 109 -9.64 -0.65 21.19
CA ILE A 109 -9.35 -2.07 21.35
C ILE A 109 -9.93 -2.87 20.18
N SER A 110 -11.26 -2.98 20.11
CA SER A 110 -11.93 -3.83 19.12
C SER A 110 -11.83 -3.28 17.71
N ALA A 111 -12.07 -1.98 17.52
CA ALA A 111 -11.99 -1.36 16.20
C ALA A 111 -10.55 -1.39 15.68
N ARG A 112 -9.57 -1.09 16.53
CA ARG A 112 -8.16 -1.14 16.19
C ARG A 112 -7.70 -2.54 15.74
N SER A 113 -8.01 -3.60 16.49
CA SER A 113 -7.68 -4.98 16.07
C SER A 113 -8.39 -5.38 14.77
N ALA A 114 -9.65 -5.01 14.59
CA ALA A 114 -10.36 -5.28 13.34
C ALA A 114 -9.76 -4.49 12.15
N LEU A 115 -9.31 -3.25 12.37
CA LEU A 115 -8.60 -2.45 11.37
C LEU A 115 -7.26 -3.09 10.96
N HIS A 116 -6.50 -3.65 11.91
CA HIS A 116 -5.29 -4.44 11.60
C HIS A 116 -5.61 -5.64 10.71
N ALA A 117 -6.73 -6.33 10.95
CA ALA A 117 -7.15 -7.44 10.09
C ALA A 117 -7.58 -6.97 8.69
N CYS A 118 -8.33 -5.86 8.59
CA CYS A 118 -8.77 -5.28 7.31
C CYS A 118 -7.62 -4.91 6.37
N ARG A 119 -6.47 -4.49 6.92
CA ARG A 119 -5.27 -4.11 6.15
C ARG A 119 -4.49 -5.30 5.57
N SER A 120 -5.01 -6.53 5.63
CA SER A 120 -4.32 -7.70 5.06
C SER A 120 -4.48 -7.88 3.55
N THR A 121 -5.45 -7.21 2.94
CA THR A 121 -5.73 -7.24 1.50
C THR A 121 -6.21 -5.85 1.03
N TYR A 122 -6.53 -5.70 -0.25
CA TYR A 122 -6.99 -4.45 -0.84
C TYR A 122 -8.38 -4.07 -0.30
N THR A 123 -8.40 -3.31 0.79
CA THR A 123 -9.63 -2.81 1.42
C THR A 123 -9.62 -1.28 1.50
N ASN A 124 -10.82 -0.70 1.53
CA ASN A 124 -11.05 0.71 1.79
C ASN A 124 -12.08 0.84 2.91
N ILE A 125 -11.72 1.45 4.04
CA ILE A 125 -12.65 1.63 5.16
C ILE A 125 -13.47 2.89 4.92
N LEU A 126 -14.75 2.72 4.59
CA LEU A 126 -15.68 3.83 4.38
C LEU A 126 -16.04 4.53 5.69
N GLN A 127 -16.26 3.74 6.75
CA GLN A 127 -16.66 4.24 8.06
C GLN A 127 -16.31 3.25 9.16
N VAL A 128 -15.89 3.79 10.32
CA VAL A 128 -15.83 3.07 11.60
C VAL A 128 -16.96 3.57 12.50
N VAL A 129 -17.74 2.65 13.04
CA VAL A 129 -18.86 2.90 13.96
C VAL A 129 -18.51 2.25 15.30
N THR A 130 -18.51 3.03 16.38
CA THR A 130 -18.26 2.52 17.72
C THR A 130 -19.31 2.94 18.73
N LEU A 131 -19.66 2.04 19.66
CA LEU A 131 -20.66 2.32 20.71
C LEU A 131 -20.14 3.26 21.80
N ASN A 132 -18.83 3.45 21.91
CA ASN A 132 -18.21 4.33 22.92
C ASN A 132 -18.30 5.83 22.58
N ASP A 133 -18.74 6.22 21.39
CA ASP A 133 -18.96 7.64 20.99
C ASP A 133 -20.14 8.33 21.74
N THR A 134 -20.50 7.82 22.92
CA THR A 134 -21.57 8.35 23.77
C THR A 134 -21.10 9.48 24.69
N SER A 135 -19.79 9.70 24.85
CA SER A 135 -19.26 10.63 25.87
C SER A 135 -18.97 12.07 25.40
N ASP A 136 -18.84 12.35 24.11
CA ASP A 136 -18.31 13.66 23.66
C ASP A 136 -19.29 14.66 23.05
N MET A 137 -20.59 14.36 22.95
CA MET A 137 -21.56 15.32 22.36
C MET A 137 -22.85 15.44 23.16
N ALA A 138 -22.73 15.92 24.40
CA ALA A 138 -23.82 16.58 25.10
C ALA A 138 -23.99 18.03 24.60
N SER A 139 -24.38 18.20 23.33
CA SER A 139 -24.86 19.49 22.84
C SER A 139 -25.84 19.33 21.67
N SER A 140 -27.11 19.62 21.96
CA SER A 140 -28.07 20.28 21.06
C SER A 140 -28.28 19.72 19.64
N GLN A 141 -28.64 18.42 19.50
CA GLN A 141 -29.29 17.90 18.30
C GLN A 141 -30.34 16.84 18.68
N GLU A 142 -31.54 16.92 18.08
CA GLU A 142 -32.75 16.16 18.41
C GLU A 142 -32.69 14.64 18.10
N ASN A 143 -31.67 14.17 17.36
CA ASN A 143 -31.57 12.76 16.95
C ASN A 143 -30.78 11.90 17.95
N SER A 144 -31.31 10.70 18.22
CA SER A 144 -30.67 9.63 19.01
C SER A 144 -29.31 9.23 18.41
N TRP A 145 -28.36 8.77 19.24
CA TRP A 145 -27.06 8.26 18.78
C TRP A 145 -27.24 7.19 17.68
N VAL A 146 -28.20 6.28 17.84
CA VAL A 146 -28.51 5.23 16.85
C VAL A 146 -28.96 5.85 15.52
N GLU A 147 -29.83 6.86 15.57
CA GLU A 147 -30.35 7.54 14.37
C GLU A 147 -29.21 8.22 13.60
N ARG A 148 -28.22 8.82 14.29
CA ARG A 148 -27.05 9.42 13.63
C ARG A 148 -26.15 8.38 12.97
N GLN A 149 -25.92 7.24 13.64
CA GLN A 149 -25.10 6.17 13.05
C GLN A 149 -25.81 5.53 11.85
N VAL A 150 -27.12 5.27 11.97
CA VAL A 150 -27.92 4.77 10.84
C VAL A 150 -27.89 5.77 9.68
N GLN A 151 -28.08 7.07 9.92
CA GLN A 151 -27.98 8.10 8.88
C GLN A 151 -26.60 8.13 8.20
N ARG A 152 -25.50 7.97 8.96
CA ARG A 152 -24.16 7.88 8.38
C ARG A 152 -24.00 6.65 7.48
N LEU A 153 -24.62 5.54 7.84
CA LEU A 153 -24.49 4.27 7.12
C LEU A 153 -25.45 4.16 5.92
N LEU A 154 -26.63 4.78 5.95
CA LEU A 154 -27.66 4.67 4.90
C LEU A 154 -27.20 5.18 3.53
N GLY A 155 -26.22 6.08 3.49
CA GLY A 155 -25.61 6.56 2.24
C GLY A 155 -24.41 5.74 1.76
N LEU A 156 -23.93 4.79 2.56
CA LEU A 156 -22.76 3.98 2.22
C LEU A 156 -23.19 2.72 1.49
N GLN A 157 -22.43 2.37 0.46
CA GLN A 157 -22.59 1.12 -0.31
C GLN A 157 -21.35 0.23 -0.09
N PRO A 158 -21.13 -0.32 1.13
CA PRO A 158 -20.01 -1.21 1.37
C PRO A 158 -20.24 -2.58 0.72
N ASP A 159 -19.16 -3.16 0.21
CA ASP A 159 -19.14 -4.55 -0.27
C ASP A 159 -19.30 -5.55 0.88
N THR A 160 -18.87 -5.18 2.09
CA THR A 160 -18.96 -6.01 3.29
C THR A 160 -19.00 -5.16 4.56
N VAL A 161 -19.67 -5.67 5.59
CA VAL A 161 -19.64 -5.09 6.94
C VAL A 161 -18.91 -6.04 7.89
N VAL A 162 -18.07 -5.49 8.76
CA VAL A 162 -17.43 -6.27 9.84
C VAL A 162 -18.05 -5.86 11.16
N ILE A 163 -18.52 -6.83 11.93
CA ILE A 163 -18.93 -6.64 13.33
C ILE A 163 -17.87 -7.29 14.22
N ALA A 164 -17.18 -6.48 15.01
CA ALA A 164 -16.09 -6.91 15.86
C ALA A 164 -16.23 -6.45 17.31
N GLY A 165 -15.63 -7.20 18.23
CA GLY A 165 -15.47 -6.80 19.62
C GLY A 165 -16.29 -7.60 20.62
N GLY A 166 -16.28 -7.11 21.85
CA GLY A 166 -16.58 -7.91 23.03
C GLY A 166 -15.45 -8.91 23.28
N LEU A 167 -14.90 -8.89 24.50
CA LEU A 167 -14.06 -10.00 24.96
C LEU A 167 -14.94 -11.25 25.09
N GLU A 168 -14.34 -12.43 25.12
CA GLU A 168 -15.10 -13.66 25.41
C GLU A 168 -15.82 -13.51 26.77
N GLY A 169 -17.12 -13.85 26.78
CA GLY A 169 -17.98 -13.69 27.96
C GLY A 169 -18.44 -12.25 28.26
N GLY A 170 -18.21 -11.28 27.37
CA GLY A 170 -18.57 -9.88 27.59
C GLY A 170 -19.30 -9.19 26.43
N ALA A 171 -19.86 -8.01 26.71
CA ALA A 171 -20.44 -7.06 25.75
C ALA A 171 -21.56 -7.62 24.82
N SER A 172 -22.34 -8.59 25.29
CA SER A 172 -23.37 -9.25 24.48
C SER A 172 -24.44 -8.28 23.95
N ASP A 173 -25.00 -7.44 24.82
CA ASP A 173 -26.05 -6.49 24.40
C ASP A 173 -25.53 -5.44 23.41
N ALA A 174 -24.27 -5.02 23.56
CA ALA A 174 -23.60 -4.11 22.65
C ALA A 174 -23.46 -4.71 21.25
N LEU A 175 -23.01 -5.97 21.15
CA LEU A 175 -22.86 -6.67 19.87
C LEU A 175 -24.19 -6.87 19.15
N ILE A 176 -25.25 -7.18 19.88
CA ILE A 176 -26.58 -7.34 19.31
C ILE A 176 -27.13 -5.99 18.85
N ARG A 177 -26.93 -4.92 19.62
CA ARG A 177 -27.29 -3.56 19.18
C ARG A 177 -26.59 -3.18 17.87
N LEU A 178 -25.29 -3.46 17.74
CA LEU A 178 -24.56 -3.26 16.48
C LEU A 178 -25.15 -4.08 15.33
N ALA A 179 -25.49 -5.35 15.57
CA ALA A 179 -26.12 -6.21 14.57
C ALA A 179 -27.47 -5.63 14.10
N HIS A 180 -28.29 -5.13 15.01
CA HIS A 180 -29.54 -4.44 14.66
C HIS A 180 -29.28 -3.16 13.86
N THR A 181 -28.30 -2.34 14.25
CA THR A 181 -27.93 -1.13 13.51
C THR A 181 -27.49 -1.46 12.08
N VAL A 182 -26.66 -2.49 11.90
CA VAL A 182 -26.23 -2.96 10.57
C VAL A 182 -27.43 -3.50 9.78
N SER A 183 -28.32 -4.26 10.43
CA SER A 183 -29.55 -4.79 9.81
C SER A 183 -30.43 -3.67 9.22
N LEU A 184 -30.55 -2.53 9.90
CA LEU A 184 -31.35 -1.39 9.40
C LEU A 184 -30.77 -0.77 8.12
N THR A 185 -29.48 -0.93 7.87
CA THR A 185 -28.82 -0.41 6.65
C THR A 185 -29.00 -1.32 5.44
N ALA A 186 -29.56 -2.52 5.63
CA ALA A 186 -29.82 -3.46 4.54
C ALA A 186 -31.08 -3.09 3.74
N THR A 187 -31.97 -2.24 4.27
CA THR A 187 -33.22 -1.86 3.61
C THR A 187 -33.06 -0.52 2.90
N THR A 188 -33.22 -0.52 1.57
CA THR A 188 -33.26 0.70 0.76
C THR A 188 -34.69 0.97 0.32
N SER A 189 -35.18 2.20 0.53
CA SER A 189 -36.48 2.63 0.01
C SER A 189 -36.28 3.46 -1.27
N TYR A 190 -36.99 3.13 -2.33
CA TYR A 190 -37.02 3.93 -3.56
C TYR A 190 -38.45 4.08 -4.07
N ILE A 191 -38.70 5.12 -4.87
CA ILE A 191 -39.99 5.30 -5.55
C ILE A 191 -39.84 4.73 -6.96
N ASP A 192 -40.68 3.76 -7.32
CA ASP A 192 -40.66 3.18 -8.65
C ASP A 192 -41.28 4.12 -9.71
N MET A 193 -41.21 3.70 -10.97
CA MET A 193 -41.78 4.46 -12.09
C MET A 193 -43.31 4.62 -12.02
N ALA A 194 -43.98 3.88 -11.13
CA ALA A 194 -45.42 4.00 -10.86
C ALA A 194 -45.73 4.92 -9.67
N GLY A 195 -44.73 5.57 -9.08
CA GLY A 195 -44.89 6.44 -7.92
C GLY A 195 -45.13 5.68 -6.61
N GLN A 196 -44.88 4.36 -6.58
CA GLN A 196 -45.04 3.55 -5.38
C GLN A 196 -43.72 3.43 -4.63
N GLN A 197 -43.78 3.56 -3.31
CA GLN A 197 -42.63 3.30 -2.45
C GLN A 197 -42.37 1.79 -2.39
N GLN A 198 -41.21 1.39 -2.89
CA GLN A 198 -40.72 0.02 -2.81
C GLN A 198 -39.61 -0.06 -1.77
N GLN A 199 -39.51 -1.22 -1.12
CA GLN A 199 -38.42 -1.56 -0.22
C GLN A 199 -37.66 -2.74 -0.80
N GLU A 200 -36.36 -2.55 -1.01
CA GLU A 200 -35.45 -3.60 -1.43
C GLU A 200 -34.50 -3.93 -0.28
N ILE A 201 -34.33 -5.23 -0.02
CA ILE A 201 -33.36 -5.71 0.98
C ILE A 201 -32.07 -6.08 0.25
N THR A 202 -31.04 -5.26 0.42
CA THR A 202 -29.70 -5.51 -0.11
C THR A 202 -28.95 -6.43 0.84
N VAL A 203 -29.01 -7.74 0.56
CA VAL A 203 -28.26 -8.76 1.30
C VAL A 203 -26.77 -8.63 0.99
N ARG A 204 -25.98 -8.35 2.03
CA ARG A 204 -24.53 -8.19 1.94
C ARG A 204 -23.81 -9.13 2.90
N PRO A 205 -22.54 -9.49 2.64
CA PRO A 205 -21.73 -10.25 3.58
C PRO A 205 -21.51 -9.45 4.86
N VAL A 206 -21.63 -10.15 5.98
CA VAL A 206 -21.27 -9.62 7.29
C VAL A 206 -20.28 -10.57 7.94
N ILE A 207 -19.05 -10.10 8.17
CA ILE A 207 -18.07 -10.85 8.96
C ILE A 207 -18.34 -10.57 10.43
N TYR A 208 -18.60 -11.61 11.20
CA TYR A 208 -18.71 -11.52 12.65
C TYR A 208 -17.46 -12.08 13.32
N ALA A 209 -16.73 -11.22 14.02
CA ALA A 209 -15.47 -11.52 14.69
C ALA A 209 -15.47 -11.02 16.16
N GLY A 210 -16.57 -11.26 16.87
CA GLY A 210 -16.76 -10.89 18.27
C GLY A 210 -16.98 -12.09 19.21
N ASN A 211 -17.36 -11.80 20.46
CA ASN A 211 -17.63 -12.79 21.50
C ASN A 211 -18.39 -14.04 20.99
N SER A 212 -17.79 -15.22 21.13
CA SER A 212 -18.33 -16.47 20.58
C SER A 212 -19.72 -16.85 21.11
N GLU A 213 -20.06 -16.45 22.34
CA GLU A 213 -21.38 -16.69 22.95
C GLU A 213 -22.53 -15.92 22.26
N CYS A 214 -22.20 -14.88 21.49
CA CYS A 214 -23.20 -14.01 20.86
C CYS A 214 -23.50 -14.41 19.41
N ARG A 215 -22.81 -15.42 18.87
CA ARG A 215 -22.92 -15.85 17.46
C ARG A 215 -24.36 -16.12 17.02
N GLU A 216 -25.13 -16.84 17.83
CA GLU A 216 -26.52 -17.19 17.52
C GLU A 216 -27.41 -15.95 17.50
N ARG A 217 -27.41 -15.14 18.57
CA ARG A 217 -28.24 -13.93 18.70
C ARG A 217 -27.92 -12.88 17.64
N VAL A 218 -26.65 -12.74 17.25
CA VAL A 218 -26.23 -11.85 16.15
C VAL A 218 -26.73 -12.37 14.80
N SER A 219 -26.68 -13.69 14.59
CA SER A 219 -27.19 -14.30 13.36
C SER A 219 -28.71 -14.14 13.25
N GLU A 220 -29.43 -14.27 14.36
CA GLU A 220 -30.87 -13.99 14.44
C GLU A 220 -31.19 -12.52 14.11
N ALA A 221 -30.42 -11.58 14.67
CA ALA A 221 -30.60 -10.14 14.42
C ALA A 221 -30.41 -9.75 12.94
N LEU A 222 -29.58 -10.50 12.21
CA LEU A 222 -29.24 -10.24 10.80
C LEU A 222 -29.96 -11.18 9.82
N ALA A 223 -30.83 -12.05 10.33
CA ALA A 223 -31.53 -13.05 9.53
C ALA A 223 -32.35 -12.42 8.40
N GLY A 224 -32.18 -12.94 7.19
CA GLY A 224 -32.86 -12.46 5.98
C GLY A 224 -32.36 -11.12 5.43
N ARG A 225 -31.36 -10.49 6.08
CA ARG A 225 -30.80 -9.18 5.68
C ARG A 225 -29.28 -9.20 5.44
N ALA A 226 -28.59 -10.27 5.82
CA ALA A 226 -27.16 -10.43 5.58
C ALA A 226 -26.76 -11.89 5.29
N GLU A 227 -25.64 -12.06 4.59
CA GLU A 227 -24.92 -13.33 4.49
C GLU A 227 -23.85 -13.39 5.59
N MET A 228 -24.12 -14.17 6.64
CA MET A 228 -23.25 -14.26 7.81
C MET A 228 -21.99 -15.09 7.54
N ARG A 229 -20.83 -14.53 7.89
CA ARG A 229 -19.52 -15.20 7.89
C ARG A 229 -18.90 -15.08 9.28
N ILE A 230 -18.98 -16.16 10.05
CA ILE A 230 -18.55 -16.17 11.46
C ILE A 230 -17.11 -16.65 11.53
N VAL A 231 -16.25 -15.86 12.18
CA VAL A 231 -14.85 -16.19 12.45
C VAL A 231 -14.58 -16.17 13.95
N ASP A 232 -13.36 -16.52 14.34
CA ASP A 232 -12.91 -16.35 15.72
C ASP A 232 -12.77 -14.87 16.07
N ASN A 233 -12.96 -14.57 17.35
CA ASN A 233 -12.90 -13.21 17.87
C ASN A 233 -11.52 -12.59 17.60
N VAL A 234 -11.49 -11.36 17.05
CA VAL A 234 -10.22 -10.65 16.82
C VAL A 234 -9.51 -10.25 18.12
N ARG A 235 -10.25 -10.17 19.23
CA ARG A 235 -9.75 -9.78 20.55
C ARG A 235 -10.45 -10.58 21.66
N PRO A 236 -10.15 -11.88 21.81
CA PRO A 236 -10.82 -12.71 22.81
C PRO A 236 -10.51 -12.28 24.25
N ALA A 237 -9.31 -11.75 24.50
CA ALA A 237 -8.89 -11.18 25.79
C ALA A 237 -8.18 -9.84 25.57
N LEU A 238 -8.03 -9.03 26.64
CA LEU A 238 -7.42 -7.69 26.54
C LEU A 238 -6.00 -7.72 25.98
N ASP A 239 -5.23 -8.75 26.28
CA ASP A 239 -3.83 -8.95 25.91
C ASP A 239 -3.64 -9.95 24.76
N VAL A 240 -4.72 -10.59 24.29
CA VAL A 240 -4.69 -11.59 23.22
C VAL A 240 -5.36 -11.03 21.98
N GLU A 241 -4.60 -10.95 20.88
CA GLU A 241 -5.07 -10.50 19.57
C GLU A 241 -4.98 -11.65 18.56
N CYS A 242 -6.08 -11.92 17.85
CA CYS A 242 -6.24 -13.06 16.95
C CYS A 242 -6.73 -12.61 15.57
N LEU A 243 -5.84 -12.06 14.74
CA LEU A 243 -6.21 -11.43 13.46
C LEU A 243 -6.40 -12.42 12.30
N GLU A 244 -5.65 -13.52 12.31
CA GLU A 244 -5.52 -14.43 11.16
C GLU A 244 -6.84 -15.02 10.63
N PRO A 245 -7.80 -15.43 11.47
CA PRO A 245 -9.09 -15.94 11.00
C PRO A 245 -9.87 -14.90 10.17
N MET A 246 -9.90 -13.65 10.63
CA MET A 246 -10.55 -12.56 9.91
C MET A 246 -9.79 -12.16 8.64
N ARG A 247 -8.45 -12.15 8.66
CA ARG A 247 -7.62 -11.90 7.47
C ARG A 247 -7.90 -12.88 6.34
N ARG A 248 -8.00 -14.17 6.69
CA ARG A 248 -8.31 -15.24 5.74
C ARG A 248 -9.70 -15.07 5.13
N GLU A 249 -10.69 -14.73 5.96
CA GLU A 249 -12.07 -14.52 5.50
C GLU A 249 -12.18 -13.30 4.56
N LEU A 250 -11.49 -12.20 4.89
CA LEU A 250 -11.42 -11.02 4.03
C LEU A 250 -10.77 -11.33 2.68
N LEU A 251 -9.68 -12.08 2.69
CA LEU A 251 -9.00 -12.52 1.48
C LEU A 251 -9.90 -13.42 0.62
N GLN A 252 -10.63 -14.35 1.25
CA GLN A 252 -11.57 -15.22 0.56
C GLN A 252 -12.72 -14.41 -0.06
N LEU A 253 -13.33 -13.49 0.70
CA LEU A 253 -14.36 -12.58 0.19
C LEU A 253 -13.88 -11.75 -1.00
N TYR A 254 -12.66 -11.21 -0.92
CA TYR A 254 -12.05 -10.46 -2.00
C TYR A 254 -11.93 -11.30 -3.28
N THR A 255 -11.41 -12.52 -3.15
CA THR A 255 -11.25 -13.46 -4.27
C THR A 255 -12.59 -13.90 -4.86
N ASP A 256 -13.61 -14.11 -4.03
CA ASP A 256 -14.91 -14.61 -4.46
C ASP A 256 -15.78 -13.52 -5.10
N ARG A 257 -15.68 -12.26 -4.63
CA ARG A 257 -16.61 -11.18 -5.01
C ARG A 257 -16.00 -10.05 -5.81
N ILE A 258 -14.77 -9.66 -5.49
CA ILE A 258 -14.13 -8.48 -6.09
C ILE A 258 -13.28 -8.90 -7.28
N LEU A 259 -12.42 -9.91 -7.13
CA LEU A 259 -11.55 -10.39 -8.20
C LEU A 259 -12.28 -10.75 -9.52
N PRO A 260 -13.51 -11.33 -9.51
CA PRO A 260 -14.27 -11.59 -10.73
C PRO A 260 -14.78 -10.36 -11.47
N SER A 261 -14.76 -9.17 -10.86
CA SER A 261 -15.21 -7.93 -11.52
C SER A 261 -14.22 -7.43 -12.58
N ILE A 262 -12.97 -7.93 -12.58
CA ILE A 262 -11.94 -7.47 -13.53
C ILE A 262 -12.40 -7.74 -14.97
N PRO A 263 -12.55 -6.69 -15.80
CA PRO A 263 -12.95 -6.83 -17.20
C PRO A 263 -11.93 -7.63 -18.02
N GLY A 264 -12.41 -8.49 -18.93
CA GLY A 264 -11.53 -9.27 -19.83
C GLY A 264 -10.80 -10.45 -19.19
N MET A 265 -11.01 -10.74 -17.90
CA MET A 265 -10.28 -11.79 -17.17
C MET A 265 -10.69 -13.23 -17.55
N THR A 266 -11.79 -13.41 -18.30
CA THR A 266 -12.32 -14.73 -18.69
C THR A 266 -11.31 -15.57 -19.47
N GLU A 267 -10.66 -15.00 -20.49
CA GLU A 267 -9.68 -15.74 -21.29
C GLU A 267 -8.39 -16.01 -20.51
N LEU A 268 -7.91 -15.05 -19.71
CA LEU A 268 -6.75 -15.26 -18.85
C LEU A 268 -6.99 -16.40 -17.84
N ARG A 269 -8.19 -16.49 -17.24
CA ARG A 269 -8.58 -17.60 -16.37
C ARG A 269 -8.61 -18.94 -17.09
N ARG A 270 -9.05 -18.96 -18.35
CA ARG A 270 -9.09 -20.18 -19.18
C ARG A 270 -7.69 -20.67 -19.55
N LEU A 271 -6.76 -19.75 -19.83
CA LEU A 271 -5.36 -20.07 -20.16
C LEU A 271 -4.53 -20.44 -18.94
N SER A 272 -4.85 -19.86 -17.78
CA SER A 272 -4.09 -20.09 -16.54
C SER A 272 -4.19 -21.54 -16.07
N VAL A 273 -3.04 -22.15 -15.73
CA VAL A 273 -2.99 -23.53 -15.20
C VAL A 273 -3.33 -23.61 -13.71
N ALA A 274 -3.50 -22.45 -13.04
CA ALA A 274 -3.87 -22.33 -11.65
C ALA A 274 -4.89 -21.18 -11.45
N PRO A 275 -5.63 -21.15 -10.33
CA PRO A 275 -6.54 -20.04 -10.07
C PRO A 275 -5.76 -18.73 -9.97
N VAL A 276 -6.34 -17.65 -10.51
CA VAL A 276 -5.74 -16.31 -10.45
C VAL A 276 -5.42 -15.95 -9.01
N ARG A 277 -4.20 -15.47 -8.78
CA ARG A 277 -3.74 -15.00 -7.46
C ARG A 277 -3.77 -13.49 -7.39
N ILE A 278 -3.78 -12.95 -6.18
CA ILE A 278 -3.60 -11.51 -6.00
C ILE A 278 -2.16 -11.19 -5.60
N VAL A 279 -1.68 -10.00 -6.00
CA VAL A 279 -0.29 -9.61 -5.78
C VAL A 279 0.09 -9.68 -4.30
N CYS A 280 -0.76 -9.22 -3.37
CA CYS A 280 -0.42 -9.24 -1.95
C CYS A 280 -0.21 -10.65 -1.37
N GLU A 281 -0.89 -11.68 -1.89
CA GLU A 281 -0.61 -13.08 -1.51
C GLU A 281 0.76 -13.53 -2.02
N ALA A 282 1.07 -13.23 -3.29
CA ALA A 282 2.34 -13.58 -3.92
C ALA A 282 3.53 -12.89 -3.24
N THR A 283 3.44 -11.57 -3.01
CA THR A 283 4.47 -10.80 -2.32
C THR A 283 4.64 -11.29 -0.88
N GLY A 284 3.53 -11.51 -0.15
CA GLY A 284 3.56 -12.00 1.22
C GLY A 284 4.24 -13.37 1.36
N LEU A 285 3.97 -14.30 0.43
CA LEU A 285 4.65 -15.59 0.35
C LEU A 285 6.16 -15.40 0.18
N MET A 286 6.59 -14.53 -0.74
CA MET A 286 8.00 -14.27 -0.99
C MET A 286 8.69 -13.62 0.21
N THR A 287 8.07 -12.64 0.88
CA THR A 287 8.63 -12.02 2.09
C THR A 287 8.92 -13.05 3.17
N ARG A 288 7.97 -13.97 3.43
CA ARG A 288 8.16 -15.06 4.40
C ARG A 288 9.30 -15.97 3.99
N PHE A 289 9.30 -16.40 2.72
CA PHE A 289 10.34 -17.25 2.17
C PHE A 289 11.74 -16.63 2.30
N ILE A 290 11.89 -15.34 1.99
CA ILE A 290 13.15 -14.61 2.10
C ILE A 290 13.63 -14.58 3.55
N ALA A 291 12.74 -14.28 4.49
CA ALA A 291 13.08 -14.21 5.90
C ALA A 291 13.50 -15.58 6.46
N GLU A 292 12.68 -16.61 6.20
CA GLU A 292 12.93 -17.99 6.67
C GLU A 292 14.21 -18.56 6.07
N ARG A 293 14.44 -18.37 4.76
CA ARG A 293 15.62 -18.88 4.06
C ARG A 293 16.92 -18.23 4.54
N ASN A 294 16.91 -16.91 4.75
CA ASN A 294 18.12 -16.19 5.16
C ASN A 294 18.32 -16.20 6.67
N ASN A 295 17.36 -16.74 7.44
CA ASN A 295 17.31 -16.63 8.90
C ASN A 295 17.50 -15.18 9.37
N ARG A 296 16.83 -14.26 8.67
CA ARG A 296 16.90 -12.80 8.87
C ARG A 296 15.49 -12.23 8.86
N ASN A 297 15.32 -11.04 9.44
CA ASN A 297 14.07 -10.35 9.38
C ASN A 297 13.94 -9.61 8.03
N ALA A 298 12.85 -9.82 7.31
CA ALA A 298 12.64 -9.22 5.99
C ALA A 298 11.43 -8.28 5.98
N LEU A 299 11.61 -7.14 5.33
CA LEU A 299 10.58 -6.16 5.04
C LEU A 299 10.49 -5.97 3.52
N THR A 300 9.34 -6.26 2.94
CA THR A 300 9.07 -5.95 1.53
C THR A 300 8.13 -4.76 1.46
N LEU A 301 8.50 -3.75 0.67
CA LEU A 301 7.73 -2.54 0.43
C LEU A 301 7.33 -2.52 -1.03
N ASP A 302 6.04 -2.37 -1.30
CA ASP A 302 5.49 -2.28 -2.66
C ASP A 302 4.75 -0.96 -2.83
N VAL A 303 5.16 -0.13 -3.80
CA VAL A 303 4.49 1.13 -4.13
C VAL A 303 4.06 1.08 -5.58
N GLY A 304 2.76 0.94 -5.78
CA GLY A 304 2.11 1.01 -7.07
C GLY A 304 1.38 2.33 -7.32
N SER A 305 0.67 2.38 -8.44
CA SER A 305 -0.14 3.55 -8.80
C SER A 305 -1.38 3.70 -7.92
N ALA A 306 -2.07 2.60 -7.60
CA ALA A 306 -3.29 2.59 -6.78
C ALA A 306 -3.05 2.22 -5.31
N ASN A 307 -2.04 1.39 -5.04
CA ASN A 307 -1.88 0.70 -3.77
C ASN A 307 -0.45 0.82 -3.25
N THR A 308 -0.31 0.81 -1.92
CA THR A 308 0.98 0.77 -1.22
C THR A 308 0.90 -0.27 -0.12
N ALA A 309 1.91 -1.12 -0.03
CA ALA A 309 1.93 -2.22 0.91
C ALA A 309 3.29 -2.39 1.61
N ALA A 310 3.24 -2.88 2.83
CA ALA A 310 4.39 -3.27 3.63
C ALA A 310 4.16 -4.68 4.20
N TYR A 311 5.10 -5.58 3.95
CA TYR A 311 5.06 -6.97 4.39
C TYR A 311 6.26 -7.22 5.28
N LEU A 312 6.01 -7.55 6.55
CA LEU A 312 7.07 -7.83 7.51
C LEU A 312 7.03 -9.29 7.92
N HIS A 313 8.18 -9.96 7.86
CA HIS A 313 8.38 -11.22 8.55
C HIS A 313 9.55 -11.07 9.54
N SER A 314 9.21 -11.06 10.83
CA SER A 314 10.16 -10.86 11.92
C SER A 314 9.75 -11.67 13.14
N ARG A 315 10.73 -12.30 13.81
CA ARG A 315 10.50 -13.19 14.98
C ARG A 315 9.42 -14.26 14.73
N GLN A 316 9.47 -14.93 13.57
CA GLN A 316 8.52 -15.97 13.14
C GLN A 316 7.05 -15.50 13.00
N ARG A 317 6.80 -14.19 12.97
CA ARG A 317 5.47 -13.63 12.71
C ARG A 317 5.47 -12.83 11.41
N PHE A 318 4.54 -13.18 10.53
CA PHE A 318 4.20 -12.43 9.34
C PHE A 318 3.12 -11.38 9.65
N THR A 319 3.32 -10.16 9.17
CA THR A 319 2.32 -9.08 9.22
C THR A 319 2.27 -8.37 7.87
N PRO A 320 1.16 -8.47 7.14
CA PRO A 320 0.90 -7.65 5.96
C PRO A 320 0.13 -6.37 6.33
N VAL A 321 0.49 -5.27 5.67
CA VAL A 321 -0.31 -4.05 5.60
C VAL A 321 -0.44 -3.64 4.13
N VAL A 322 -1.67 -3.56 3.64
CA VAL A 322 -2.02 -3.20 2.27
C VAL A 322 -3.00 -2.04 2.34
N LEU A 323 -2.61 -0.89 1.79
CA LEU A 323 -3.47 0.28 1.65
C LEU A 323 -3.96 0.34 0.21
N GLY A 324 -5.22 -0.09 -0.01
CA GLY A 324 -5.81 -0.29 -1.35
C GLY A 324 -6.24 0.98 -2.09
N SER A 325 -5.98 2.16 -1.53
CA SER A 325 -6.35 3.46 -2.08
C SER A 325 -5.22 4.49 -1.98
N VAL A 326 -4.00 4.05 -1.66
CA VAL A 326 -2.84 4.90 -1.40
C VAL A 326 -1.76 4.53 -2.42
N GLY A 327 -1.42 5.44 -3.32
CA GLY A 327 -0.45 5.18 -4.39
C GLY A 327 -0.10 6.46 -5.15
N VAL A 328 0.82 6.38 -6.11
CA VAL A 328 1.37 7.57 -6.79
C VAL A 328 0.54 8.10 -7.96
N GLY A 329 -0.43 7.32 -8.44
CA GLY A 329 -1.33 7.69 -9.54
C GLY A 329 -2.78 7.63 -9.08
N PHE A 330 -3.43 6.49 -9.27
CA PHE A 330 -4.83 6.29 -8.85
C PHE A 330 -5.08 6.58 -7.36
N GLY A 331 -4.09 6.36 -6.50
CA GLY A 331 -4.21 6.62 -5.05
C GLY A 331 -3.75 8.01 -4.59
N VAL A 332 -3.37 8.92 -5.51
CA VAL A 332 -2.78 10.22 -5.13
C VAL A 332 -3.74 11.09 -4.34
N GLY A 333 -5.05 10.97 -4.60
CA GLY A 333 -6.09 11.73 -3.91
C GLY A 333 -6.13 11.43 -2.42
N THR A 334 -5.99 10.16 -2.05
CA THR A 334 -5.94 9.73 -0.64
C THR A 334 -4.68 10.23 0.05
N VAL A 335 -3.52 10.17 -0.64
CA VAL A 335 -2.27 10.71 -0.09
C VAL A 335 -2.42 12.21 0.19
N LEU A 336 -2.97 12.97 -0.78
CA LEU A 336 -3.21 14.40 -0.62
C LEU A 336 -4.20 14.71 0.52
N ALA A 337 -5.29 13.96 0.61
CA ALA A 337 -6.31 14.15 1.65
C ALA A 337 -5.79 13.86 3.06
N GLU A 338 -5.01 12.79 3.24
CA GLU A 338 -4.54 12.34 4.55
C GLU A 338 -3.25 13.04 5.01
N ARG A 339 -2.38 13.44 4.09
CA ARG A 339 -1.05 13.98 4.40
C ARG A 339 -0.94 15.48 4.19
N GLY A 340 -1.81 16.05 3.34
CA GLY A 340 -1.74 17.44 2.94
C GLY A 340 -0.57 17.73 1.99
N VAL A 341 -0.68 18.85 1.27
CA VAL A 341 0.32 19.28 0.29
C VAL A 341 1.67 19.61 0.92
N GLU A 342 1.69 20.17 2.13
CA GLU A 342 2.93 20.52 2.85
C GLU A 342 3.82 19.29 3.09
N SER A 343 3.23 18.15 3.44
CA SER A 343 3.95 16.88 3.66
C SER A 343 4.60 16.35 2.39
N ILE A 344 4.06 16.68 1.21
CA ILE A 344 4.64 16.32 -0.09
C ILE A 344 5.72 17.37 -0.45
N ALA A 345 5.39 18.65 -0.36
CA ALA A 345 6.26 19.76 -0.74
C ALA A 345 7.58 19.79 0.03
N ARG A 346 7.60 19.33 1.30
CA ARG A 346 8.82 19.31 2.13
C ARG A 346 9.96 18.47 1.54
N TRP A 347 9.67 17.53 0.64
CA TRP A 347 10.65 16.64 0.02
C TRP A 347 11.18 17.15 -1.32
N LEU A 348 10.62 18.24 -1.87
CA LEU A 348 10.98 18.72 -3.19
C LEU A 348 12.30 19.49 -3.14
N PRO A 349 13.28 19.16 -4.00
CA PRO A 349 14.58 19.83 -4.04
C PRO A 349 14.58 21.06 -4.97
N PHE A 350 13.41 21.67 -5.20
CA PHE A 350 13.24 22.81 -6.09
C PHE A 350 12.04 23.68 -5.65
N PRO A 351 12.03 24.97 -5.99
CA PRO A 351 10.96 25.87 -5.60
C PRO A 351 9.71 25.69 -6.49
N ILE A 352 8.54 25.55 -5.86
CA ILE A 352 7.23 25.44 -6.51
C ILE A 352 6.17 26.11 -5.63
N LYS A 353 5.20 26.80 -6.23
CA LYS A 353 4.06 27.34 -5.47
C LYS A 353 3.12 26.21 -5.08
N GLU A 354 2.55 26.32 -3.89
CA GLU A 354 1.59 25.33 -3.39
C GLU A 354 0.43 25.09 -4.36
N ALA A 355 -0.14 26.16 -4.92
CA ALA A 355 -1.23 26.07 -5.90
C ALA A 355 -0.83 25.29 -7.17
N ASP A 356 0.40 25.47 -7.65
CA ASP A 356 0.91 24.76 -8.83
C ASP A 356 1.12 23.27 -8.52
N LEU A 357 1.66 22.96 -7.35
CA LEU A 357 1.79 21.58 -6.88
C LEU A 357 0.42 20.90 -6.74
N VAL A 358 -0.55 21.55 -6.10
CA VAL A 358 -1.93 21.03 -5.98
C VAL A 358 -2.53 20.80 -7.36
N HIS A 359 -2.37 21.74 -8.30
CA HIS A 359 -2.89 21.60 -9.65
C HIS A 359 -2.24 20.39 -10.37
N GLN A 360 -0.94 20.17 -10.23
CA GLN A 360 -0.28 18.98 -10.79
C GLN A 360 -0.80 17.68 -10.16
N LEU A 361 -0.97 17.63 -8.84
CA LEU A 361 -1.50 16.46 -8.14
C LEU A 361 -2.95 16.14 -8.55
N LEU A 362 -3.81 17.16 -8.70
CA LEU A 362 -5.18 17.00 -9.18
C LEU A 362 -5.23 16.59 -10.66
N ASN A 363 -4.33 17.09 -11.50
CA ASN A 363 -4.22 16.63 -12.88
C ASN A 363 -3.77 15.16 -12.97
N LYS A 364 -2.85 14.73 -12.10
CA LYS A 364 -2.44 13.33 -11.97
C LYS A 364 -3.61 12.45 -11.53
N LEU A 365 -4.43 12.91 -10.59
CA LEU A 365 -5.65 12.22 -10.16
C LEU A 365 -6.61 11.98 -11.34
N LEU A 366 -6.80 12.98 -12.20
CA LEU A 366 -7.66 12.88 -13.39
C LEU A 366 -7.05 12.06 -14.53
N ARG A 367 -5.72 11.93 -14.55
CA ARG A 367 -4.96 11.23 -15.60
C ARG A 367 -3.89 10.32 -14.96
N PRO A 368 -4.29 9.27 -14.24
CA PRO A 368 -3.38 8.47 -13.41
C PRO A 368 -2.34 7.67 -14.21
N HIS A 369 -2.52 7.56 -15.53
CA HIS A 369 -1.58 6.90 -16.45
C HIS A 369 -0.45 7.81 -16.95
N THR A 370 -0.44 9.11 -16.62
CA THR A 370 0.66 9.98 -17.04
C THR A 370 1.96 9.53 -16.40
N VAL A 371 3.03 9.46 -17.19
CA VAL A 371 4.38 9.18 -16.71
C VAL A 371 5.14 10.50 -16.52
N PRO A 372 6.07 10.58 -15.56
CA PRO A 372 6.94 11.74 -15.41
C PRO A 372 7.66 12.09 -16.72
N SER A 373 7.64 13.36 -17.11
CA SER A 373 8.25 13.86 -18.35
C SER A 373 9.47 14.74 -18.10
N THR A 374 9.58 15.29 -16.89
CA THR A 374 10.68 16.14 -16.42
C THR A 374 11.32 15.57 -15.15
N LYS A 375 12.47 16.12 -14.74
CA LYS A 375 13.11 15.77 -13.46
C LYS A 375 12.24 16.17 -12.27
N GLU A 376 11.62 17.34 -12.35
CA GLU A 376 10.68 17.86 -11.36
C GLU A 376 9.46 16.93 -11.20
N ASP A 377 8.91 16.40 -12.30
CA ASP A 377 7.82 15.42 -12.24
C ASP A 377 8.27 14.16 -11.48
N VAL A 378 9.49 13.67 -11.75
CA VAL A 378 10.07 12.51 -11.04
C VAL A 378 10.20 12.81 -9.55
N TYR A 379 10.69 14.00 -9.18
CA TYR A 379 10.82 14.39 -7.77
C TYR A 379 9.48 14.50 -7.05
N ILE A 380 8.44 15.00 -7.72
CA ILE A 380 7.07 15.02 -7.19
C ILE A 380 6.55 13.60 -7.01
N GLU A 381 6.72 12.72 -8.00
CA GLU A 381 6.26 11.33 -7.89
C GLU A 381 6.94 10.59 -6.73
N TYR A 382 8.23 10.82 -6.54
CA TYR A 382 8.98 10.27 -5.41
C TYR A 382 8.66 10.94 -4.06
N ALA A 383 8.19 12.19 -4.05
CA ALA A 383 7.67 12.82 -2.83
C ALA A 383 6.33 12.19 -2.40
N ILE A 384 5.45 11.90 -3.37
CA ILE A 384 4.20 11.17 -3.12
C ILE A 384 4.51 9.75 -2.61
N ALA A 385 5.46 9.05 -3.26
CA ALA A 385 5.87 7.70 -2.86
C ALA A 385 6.37 7.63 -1.40
N ARG A 386 7.12 8.65 -0.95
CA ARG A 386 7.57 8.76 0.45
C ARG A 386 6.39 8.83 1.40
N GLU A 387 5.43 9.72 1.14
CA GLU A 387 4.26 9.89 2.00
C GLU A 387 3.35 8.65 1.99
N ALA A 388 3.20 8.00 0.84
CA ALA A 388 2.48 6.72 0.74
C ALA A 388 3.15 5.62 1.56
N LEU A 389 4.48 5.50 1.50
CA LEU A 389 5.25 4.56 2.32
C LEU A 389 5.13 4.87 3.81
N VAL A 390 5.20 6.15 4.20
CA VAL A 390 5.02 6.58 5.60
C VAL A 390 3.65 6.14 6.13
N MET A 391 2.58 6.25 5.32
CA MET A 391 1.26 5.76 5.72
C MET A 391 1.23 4.24 5.95
N ALA A 392 1.81 3.46 5.02
CA ALA A 392 1.85 1.99 5.15
C ALA A 392 2.72 1.54 6.33
N LEU A 393 3.86 2.19 6.54
CA LEU A 393 4.76 1.91 7.66
C LEU A 393 4.15 2.31 9.00
N ALA A 394 3.48 3.46 9.08
CA ALA A 394 2.77 3.86 10.29
C ALA A 394 1.70 2.83 10.68
N ALA A 395 0.94 2.34 9.71
CA ALA A 395 -0.04 1.28 9.93
C ALA A 395 0.63 -0.06 10.34
N LEU A 396 1.80 -0.38 9.80
CA LEU A 396 2.57 -1.57 10.18
C LEU A 396 3.11 -1.46 11.61
N TRP A 397 3.66 -0.31 11.99
CA TRP A 397 4.22 -0.07 13.32
C TRP A 397 3.13 0.02 14.40
N ASP A 398 1.91 0.43 14.06
CA ASP A 398 0.77 0.38 14.97
C ASP A 398 0.40 -1.07 15.37
N GLU A 399 0.48 -2.03 14.43
CA GLU A 399 0.30 -3.46 14.73
C GLU A 399 1.55 -4.10 15.34
N ARG A 400 2.73 -3.69 14.86
CA ARG A 400 4.03 -4.30 15.17
C ARG A 400 5.05 -3.25 15.63
N PRO A 401 4.87 -2.69 16.84
CA PRO A 401 5.83 -1.73 17.39
C PRO A 401 7.17 -2.42 17.73
N ASN A 402 8.28 -1.68 17.62
CA ASN A 402 9.62 -2.10 18.05
C ASN A 402 10.10 -3.42 17.41
N VAL A 403 9.79 -3.62 16.14
CA VAL A 403 10.24 -4.77 15.34
C VAL A 403 11.49 -4.44 14.56
N SER A 404 12.28 -5.48 14.28
CA SER A 404 13.50 -5.35 13.50
C SER A 404 13.41 -5.98 12.13
N TYR A 405 14.17 -5.40 11.19
CA TYR A 405 14.34 -5.83 9.81
C TYR A 405 15.78 -5.64 9.36
N ASP A 406 16.31 -6.63 8.65
CA ASP A 406 17.71 -6.68 8.22
C ASP A 406 17.83 -6.62 6.69
N ILE A 407 16.78 -7.09 5.99
CA ILE A 407 16.66 -7.07 4.53
C ILE A 407 15.42 -6.26 4.17
N VAL A 408 15.60 -5.26 3.31
CA VAL A 408 14.50 -4.48 2.73
C VAL A 408 14.45 -4.73 1.23
N ILE A 409 13.28 -5.11 0.71
CA ILE A 409 13.06 -5.27 -0.73
C ILE A 409 12.03 -4.24 -1.17
N ALA A 410 12.41 -3.38 -2.11
CA ALA A 410 11.52 -2.42 -2.72
C ALA A 410 11.02 -2.93 -4.07
N SER A 411 9.69 -2.93 -4.25
CA SER A 411 8.95 -3.43 -5.40
C SER A 411 7.85 -2.44 -5.79
N GLY A 412 7.16 -2.69 -6.90
CA GLY A 412 6.06 -1.87 -7.39
C GLY A 412 6.51 -0.86 -8.44
N SER A 413 5.55 -0.29 -9.16
CA SER A 413 5.82 0.47 -10.39
C SER A 413 6.78 1.66 -10.19
N VAL A 414 6.74 2.33 -9.04
CA VAL A 414 7.65 3.46 -8.73
C VAL A 414 9.11 3.02 -8.68
N PHE A 415 9.34 1.85 -8.09
CA PHE A 415 10.67 1.32 -7.85
C PHE A 415 11.21 0.52 -9.03
N SER A 416 10.35 -0.20 -9.75
CA SER A 416 10.73 -0.88 -11.00
C SER A 416 11.18 0.12 -12.08
N HIS A 417 10.56 1.32 -12.12
CA HIS A 417 10.91 2.40 -13.05
C HIS A 417 11.79 3.48 -12.41
N ALA A 418 12.53 3.16 -11.35
CA ALA A 418 13.41 4.12 -10.71
C ALA A 418 14.46 4.65 -11.71
N PRO A 419 14.48 5.96 -12.02
CA PRO A 419 15.42 6.50 -12.99
C PRO A 419 16.87 6.47 -12.47
N HIS A 420 17.04 6.38 -11.15
CA HIS A 420 18.34 6.23 -10.52
C HIS A 420 18.23 5.46 -9.19
N ALA A 421 19.17 4.54 -8.95
CA ALA A 421 19.24 3.74 -7.73
C ALA A 421 19.30 4.61 -6.45
N GLY A 422 20.04 5.72 -6.50
CA GLY A 422 20.15 6.66 -5.39
C GLY A 422 18.82 7.31 -4.99
N LEU A 423 17.93 7.56 -5.96
CA LEU A 423 16.63 8.18 -5.71
C LEU A 423 15.69 7.18 -5.01
N ALA A 424 15.69 5.92 -5.49
CA ALA A 424 14.99 4.82 -4.84
C ALA A 424 15.44 4.63 -3.40
N LEU A 425 16.76 4.55 -3.17
CA LEU A 425 17.28 4.39 -1.82
C LEU A 425 16.90 5.56 -0.91
N LEU A 426 17.01 6.79 -1.40
CA LEU A 426 16.71 7.97 -0.60
C LEU A 426 15.25 7.96 -0.14
N ALA A 427 14.30 7.68 -1.04
CA ALA A 427 12.88 7.59 -0.69
C ALA A 427 12.60 6.48 0.35
N LEU A 428 13.26 5.33 0.24
CA LEU A 428 13.12 4.25 1.22
C LEU A 428 13.67 4.67 2.59
N LEU A 429 14.85 5.29 2.64
CA LEU A 429 15.44 5.77 3.88
C LEU A 429 14.62 6.90 4.51
N ASP A 430 14.04 7.79 3.70
CA ASP A 430 13.19 8.91 4.14
C ASP A 430 11.89 8.42 4.78
N ALA A 431 11.29 7.37 4.22
CA ALA A 431 10.06 6.80 4.76
C ALA A 431 10.30 5.91 5.98
N LEU A 432 11.35 5.08 5.95
CA LEU A 432 11.65 4.13 7.03
C LEU A 432 12.25 4.81 8.26
N LEU A 433 13.08 5.84 8.05
CA LEU A 433 13.93 6.43 9.09
C LEU A 433 14.55 5.38 10.04
N PRO A 434 15.27 4.36 9.53
CA PRO A 434 15.66 3.21 10.37
C PRO A 434 16.48 3.65 11.58
N SER A 435 16.18 3.10 12.76
CA SER A 435 16.92 3.35 13.99
C SER A 435 17.77 2.15 14.41
N ALA A 436 18.78 2.32 15.28
CA ALA A 436 19.62 1.20 15.71
C ALA A 436 18.86 0.16 16.55
N GLU A 437 17.77 0.56 17.21
CA GLU A 437 16.88 -0.35 17.95
C GLU A 437 16.06 -1.23 17.00
N GLU A 438 15.63 -0.67 15.86
CA GLU A 438 14.86 -1.37 14.82
C GLU A 438 15.77 -2.11 13.82
N SER A 439 17.02 -1.73 13.63
CA SER A 439 17.86 -2.29 12.56
C SER A 439 18.58 -3.59 12.93
N GLY A 440 18.30 -4.19 14.10
CA GLY A 440 18.73 -5.57 14.46
C GLY A 440 20.25 -5.83 14.57
N GLY A 441 21.11 -4.92 14.13
CA GLY A 441 22.55 -5.11 14.11
C GLY A 441 23.21 -4.47 12.88
N ARG A 442 23.69 -3.24 13.05
CA ARG A 442 24.71 -2.51 12.25
C ARG A 442 24.38 -2.17 10.79
N ALA A 443 23.86 -3.08 9.94
CA ALA A 443 23.65 -2.81 8.52
C ALA A 443 22.34 -3.40 7.97
N ILE A 444 21.66 -2.64 7.12
CA ILE A 444 20.43 -3.03 6.44
C ILE A 444 20.75 -3.25 4.96
N ASP A 445 20.43 -4.42 4.43
CA ASP A 445 20.60 -4.71 3.01
C ASP A 445 19.33 -4.34 2.26
N PHE A 446 19.46 -3.36 1.37
CA PHE A 446 18.39 -2.94 0.48
C PHE A 446 18.53 -3.66 -0.86
N HIS A 447 17.41 -4.13 -1.38
CA HIS A 447 17.25 -4.67 -2.73
C HIS A 447 16.19 -3.87 -3.49
N LEU A 448 16.39 -3.70 -4.80
CA LEU A 448 15.48 -2.98 -5.69
C LEU A 448 15.00 -3.89 -6.80
N ASP A 449 13.73 -4.31 -6.74
CA ASP A 449 13.13 -5.17 -7.76
C ASP A 449 12.80 -4.38 -9.04
N THR A 450 13.83 -4.17 -9.85
CA THR A 450 13.74 -3.43 -11.11
C THR A 450 12.93 -4.14 -12.18
N LEU A 451 12.67 -5.44 -12.02
CA LEU A 451 11.97 -6.29 -13.01
C LEU A 451 10.61 -6.81 -12.49
N GLY A 452 10.21 -6.44 -11.26
CA GLY A 452 9.00 -6.95 -10.62
C GLY A 452 8.97 -8.47 -10.42
N LEU A 453 10.13 -9.10 -10.27
CA LEU A 453 10.23 -10.55 -10.16
C LEU A 453 9.76 -11.08 -8.81
N VAL A 454 9.62 -10.26 -7.76
CA VAL A 454 9.04 -10.68 -6.48
C VAL A 454 7.63 -11.24 -6.71
N ASN A 455 6.79 -10.52 -7.45
CA ASN A 455 5.42 -10.92 -7.75
C ASN A 455 5.40 -12.14 -8.68
N ALA A 456 6.29 -12.15 -9.69
CA ALA A 456 6.40 -13.28 -10.61
C ALA A 456 6.84 -14.58 -9.91
N CYS A 457 7.84 -14.51 -9.03
CA CYS A 457 8.30 -15.66 -8.22
C CYS A 457 7.19 -16.14 -7.29
N GLY A 458 6.49 -15.24 -6.61
CA GLY A 458 5.40 -15.59 -5.71
C GLY A 458 4.23 -16.27 -6.43
N ALA A 459 3.88 -15.80 -7.63
CA ALA A 459 2.87 -16.42 -8.47
C ALA A 459 3.30 -17.82 -8.95
N LEU A 460 4.54 -17.94 -9.44
CA LEU A 460 5.10 -19.21 -9.92
C LEU A 460 5.20 -20.24 -8.79
N ALA A 461 5.49 -19.83 -7.54
CA ALA A 461 5.67 -20.72 -6.41
C ALA A 461 4.44 -21.60 -6.09
N PHE A 462 3.24 -21.17 -6.47
CA PHE A 462 2.01 -21.96 -6.31
C PHE A 462 1.86 -23.12 -7.30
N THR A 463 2.65 -23.12 -8.38
CA THR A 463 2.57 -24.14 -9.45
C THR A 463 3.88 -24.89 -9.65
N ASN A 464 5.02 -24.20 -9.54
CA ASN A 464 6.36 -24.75 -9.68
C ASN A 464 7.33 -24.05 -8.71
N THR A 465 7.46 -24.62 -7.51
CA THR A 465 8.30 -24.06 -6.44
C THR A 465 9.80 -24.06 -6.81
N ASP A 466 10.29 -25.08 -7.50
CA ASP A 466 11.70 -25.17 -7.90
C ASP A 466 12.07 -24.09 -8.94
N ALA A 467 11.18 -23.84 -9.90
CA ALA A 467 11.37 -22.78 -10.88
C ALA A 467 11.29 -21.39 -10.23
N ALA A 468 10.33 -21.17 -9.32
CA ALA A 468 10.23 -19.93 -8.56
C ALA A 468 11.48 -19.66 -7.72
N LEU A 469 12.01 -20.70 -7.08
CA LEU A 469 13.23 -20.62 -6.29
C LEU A 469 14.43 -20.22 -7.15
N THR A 470 14.59 -20.89 -8.28
CA THR A 470 15.73 -20.66 -9.18
C THR A 470 15.68 -19.25 -9.77
N LEU A 471 14.50 -18.82 -10.24
CA LEU A 471 14.26 -17.46 -10.73
C LEU A 471 14.56 -16.41 -9.63
N PHE A 472 14.08 -16.65 -8.41
CA PHE A 472 14.34 -15.77 -7.28
C PHE A 472 15.83 -15.64 -6.97
N GLU A 473 16.57 -16.75 -6.88
CA GLU A 473 17.98 -16.72 -6.52
C GLU A 473 18.85 -16.12 -7.63
N GLN A 474 18.56 -16.49 -8.88
CA GLN A 474 19.46 -16.26 -9.99
C GLN A 474 19.16 -14.98 -10.77
N ASP A 475 17.88 -14.63 -10.89
CA ASP A 475 17.43 -13.48 -11.68
C ASP A 475 17.04 -12.29 -10.79
N LEU A 476 16.48 -12.51 -9.60
CA LEU A 476 16.16 -11.44 -8.65
C LEU A 476 17.33 -11.15 -7.68
N LEU A 477 17.56 -11.99 -6.68
CA LEU A 477 18.36 -11.64 -5.49
C LEU A 477 19.82 -11.30 -5.82
N ARG A 478 20.44 -11.98 -6.80
CA ARG A 478 21.81 -11.73 -7.23
C ARG A 478 21.99 -10.43 -8.04
N ASN A 479 20.94 -9.98 -8.72
CA ASN A 479 21.03 -8.87 -9.67
C ASN A 479 20.47 -7.54 -9.13
N THR A 480 19.65 -7.62 -8.08
CA THR A 480 18.96 -6.47 -7.47
C THR A 480 19.54 -5.90 -6.15
N PRO A 481 20.75 -6.24 -5.64
CA PRO A 481 21.30 -5.54 -4.48
C PRO A 481 21.44 -4.03 -4.73
N LEU A 482 20.73 -3.23 -3.94
CA LEU A 482 20.70 -1.77 -4.06
C LEU A 482 21.83 -1.12 -3.26
N ALA A 483 21.89 -1.39 -1.96
CA ALA A 483 22.88 -0.82 -1.05
C ALA A 483 22.95 -1.61 0.25
N THR A 484 24.12 -1.62 0.89
CA THR A 484 24.23 -1.93 2.32
C THR A 484 24.28 -0.62 3.08
N CYS A 485 23.23 -0.35 3.86
CA CYS A 485 23.03 0.92 4.55
C CYS A 485 23.39 0.81 6.03
N ILE A 486 24.13 1.79 6.53
CA ILE A 486 24.53 1.88 7.93
C ILE A 486 24.02 3.18 8.50
N VAL A 487 23.24 3.09 9.58
CA VAL A 487 22.71 4.26 10.25
C VAL A 487 23.64 4.66 11.39
N ALA A 488 24.14 5.89 11.32
CA ALA A 488 24.91 6.52 12.37
C ALA A 488 23.96 7.31 13.28
N GLN A 489 23.87 6.92 14.55
CA GLN A 489 22.96 7.53 15.51
C GLN A 489 23.72 8.30 16.59
N GLY A 490 23.37 9.55 16.82
CA GLY A 490 23.94 10.33 17.90
C GLY A 490 23.67 11.80 17.71
N ASN A 491 23.85 12.57 18.79
CA ASN A 491 23.69 14.01 18.75
C ASN A 491 24.96 14.66 18.20
N GLY A 492 24.78 15.74 17.44
CA GLY A 492 25.85 16.57 16.88
C GLY A 492 25.25 17.77 16.17
N ARG A 493 26.04 18.83 15.93
CA ARG A 493 25.55 19.97 15.15
C ARG A 493 25.67 19.63 13.66
N PHE A 494 24.76 20.18 12.87
CA PHE A 494 24.81 20.01 11.42
C PHE A 494 26.18 20.42 10.88
N GLY A 495 26.81 19.55 10.08
CA GLY A 495 28.17 19.76 9.54
C GLY A 495 29.32 19.31 10.44
N ASP A 496 29.10 18.98 11.72
CA ASP A 496 30.13 18.35 12.55
C ASP A 496 30.42 16.93 12.04
N LYS A 497 31.68 16.47 12.15
CA LYS A 497 32.03 15.09 11.74
C LYS A 497 31.28 14.07 12.61
N ALA A 498 30.60 13.12 11.97
CA ALA A 498 29.86 12.05 12.64
C ALA A 498 30.62 10.71 12.60
N VAL A 499 31.08 10.31 11.40
CA VAL A 499 31.74 9.02 11.18
C VAL A 499 32.87 9.16 10.16
N GLU A 500 34.04 8.61 10.46
CA GLU A 500 35.07 8.34 9.46
C GLU A 500 34.95 6.89 8.99
N ALA A 501 34.83 6.69 7.68
CA ALA A 501 34.56 5.38 7.09
C ALA A 501 35.61 5.01 6.06
N GLU A 502 36.03 3.76 6.11
CA GLU A 502 37.11 3.21 5.30
C GLU A 502 36.67 1.86 4.73
N LEU A 503 36.72 1.73 3.41
CA LEU A 503 36.37 0.51 2.68
C LEU A 503 37.62 -0.04 1.99
N GLN A 504 38.07 -1.21 2.44
CA GLN A 504 39.19 -1.94 1.85
C GLN A 504 38.66 -3.00 0.88
N ILE A 505 38.79 -2.75 -0.43
CA ILE A 505 38.34 -3.69 -1.46
C ILE A 505 39.33 -4.86 -1.54
N VAL A 506 38.80 -6.10 -1.58
CA VAL A 506 39.63 -7.31 -1.69
C VAL A 506 40.40 -7.28 -3.02
N GLY A 507 41.73 -7.30 -2.93
CA GLY A 507 42.61 -7.19 -4.10
C GLY A 507 42.44 -5.88 -4.88
N GLY A 508 41.99 -4.81 -4.23
CA GLY A 508 41.77 -3.51 -4.85
C GLY A 508 42.24 -2.35 -3.97
N GLU A 509 41.83 -1.15 -4.36
CA GLU A 509 42.15 0.08 -3.63
C GLU A 509 41.36 0.21 -2.32
N GLN A 510 41.89 1.08 -1.46
CA GLN A 510 41.24 1.54 -0.25
C GLN A 510 40.50 2.86 -0.55
N LYS A 511 39.25 2.97 -0.09
CA LYS A 511 38.45 4.20 -0.19
C LYS A 511 38.16 4.72 1.20
N GLN A 512 38.18 6.03 1.39
CA GLN A 512 37.87 6.65 2.67
C GLN A 512 36.98 7.88 2.47
N ILE A 513 36.00 8.05 3.35
CA ILE A 513 35.16 9.25 3.43
C ILE A 513 34.97 9.68 4.88
N VAL A 514 34.65 10.95 5.08
CA VAL A 514 34.16 11.49 6.34
C VAL A 514 32.71 11.91 6.12
N VAL A 515 31.80 11.43 6.96
CA VAL A 515 30.38 11.76 6.90
C VAL A 515 30.05 12.66 8.08
N GLU A 516 29.45 13.81 7.78
CA GLU A 516 29.04 14.81 8.75
C GLU A 516 27.60 14.58 9.22
N HIS A 517 27.27 15.09 10.40
CA HIS A 517 25.91 15.11 10.91
C HIS A 517 24.99 15.86 9.95
N GLY A 518 23.83 15.27 9.66
CA GLY A 518 22.87 15.80 8.69
C GLY A 518 23.11 15.38 7.25
N LYS A 519 24.16 14.61 6.96
CA LYS A 519 24.53 14.19 5.60
C LYS A 519 24.45 12.67 5.39
N ILE A 520 24.49 12.28 4.12
CA ILE A 520 24.66 10.90 3.67
C ILE A 520 26.04 10.77 3.01
N GLY A 521 26.73 9.66 3.26
CA GLY A 521 27.97 9.31 2.58
C GLY A 521 27.84 8.02 1.78
N ARG A 522 28.54 7.91 0.65
CA ARG A 522 28.55 6.71 -0.20
C ARG A 522 29.99 6.25 -0.45
N LEU A 523 30.24 4.96 -0.20
CA LEU A 523 31.47 4.25 -0.56
C LEU A 523 31.14 3.25 -1.67
N SER A 524 31.56 3.57 -2.90
CA SER A 524 31.23 2.74 -4.06
C SER A 524 31.92 1.37 -4.04
N LEU A 525 31.11 0.32 -4.15
CA LEU A 525 31.54 -1.07 -4.24
C LEU A 525 30.70 -1.78 -5.32
N PRO A 526 31.22 -1.90 -6.55
CA PRO A 526 30.46 -2.48 -7.66
C PRO A 526 30.06 -3.94 -7.42
N PRO A 527 28.93 -4.41 -7.99
CA PRO A 527 28.50 -5.81 -7.91
C PRO A 527 29.61 -6.80 -8.27
N GLY A 528 29.64 -7.95 -7.58
CA GLY A 528 30.67 -8.98 -7.75
C GLY A 528 32.00 -8.69 -7.04
N ARG A 529 32.20 -7.49 -6.48
CA ARG A 529 33.34 -7.18 -5.60
C ARG A 529 32.97 -7.43 -4.13
N LYS A 530 33.98 -7.70 -3.31
CA LYS A 530 33.86 -7.83 -1.85
C LYS A 530 34.84 -6.91 -1.15
N ALA A 531 34.52 -6.49 0.07
CA ALA A 531 35.33 -5.56 0.84
C ALA A 531 35.26 -5.81 2.35
N GLN A 532 36.23 -5.26 3.07
CA GLN A 532 36.18 -5.05 4.51
C GLN A 532 35.81 -3.59 4.78
N LEU A 533 34.87 -3.36 5.69
CA LEU A 533 34.48 -2.02 6.12
C LEU A 533 34.97 -1.75 7.54
N ARG A 534 35.48 -0.54 7.74
CA ARG A 534 35.88 0.01 9.03
C ARG A 534 35.22 1.37 9.23
N LEU A 535 34.57 1.55 10.38
CA LEU A 535 33.83 2.75 10.74
C LEU A 535 34.33 3.24 12.09
N ARG A 536 34.68 4.52 12.18
CA ARG A 536 35.07 5.20 13.41
C ARG A 536 34.04 6.29 13.72
N PRO A 537 33.04 5.99 14.55
CA PRO A 537 32.10 7.00 15.06
C PRO A 537 32.82 8.03 15.92
N ILE A 538 32.33 9.27 15.92
CA ILE A 538 32.91 10.36 16.70
C ILE A 538 31.96 10.76 17.84
N GLY A 539 32.53 10.96 19.04
CA GLY A 539 31.79 11.48 20.20
C GLY A 539 30.63 10.58 20.60
N SER A 540 29.40 11.12 20.59
CA SER A 540 28.18 10.39 20.96
C SER A 540 27.59 9.53 19.84
N VAL A 541 28.24 9.43 18.68
CA VAL A 541 27.74 8.63 17.56
C VAL A 541 27.93 7.13 17.83
N ARG A 542 26.87 6.36 17.59
CA ARG A 542 26.74 4.92 17.73
C ARG A 542 26.40 4.32 16.37
N ILE A 543 26.88 3.10 16.14
CA ILE A 543 26.50 2.26 14.99
C ILE A 543 25.97 0.92 15.52
N GLY A 544 24.73 0.59 15.19
CA GLY A 544 24.06 -0.61 15.70
C GLY A 544 24.01 -0.63 17.24
N PHE A 545 24.23 -1.80 17.84
CA PHE A 545 24.19 -1.98 19.30
C PHE A 545 25.52 -1.67 20.03
N ASN A 546 26.51 -1.09 19.35
CA ASN A 546 27.79 -0.77 19.99
C ASN A 546 27.70 0.39 20.97
N ALA A 547 28.71 0.55 21.85
CA ALA A 547 28.77 1.76 22.65
C ALA A 547 29.08 2.98 21.74
N PRO A 548 28.63 4.19 22.13
CA PRO A 548 28.99 5.40 21.40
C PRO A 548 30.52 5.56 21.28
N GLY A 549 31.01 5.91 20.08
CA GLY A 549 32.42 6.06 19.78
C GLY A 549 33.18 4.75 19.49
N ASP A 550 32.56 3.59 19.68
CA ASP A 550 33.21 2.30 19.41
C ASP A 550 33.47 2.12 17.92
N GLU A 551 34.71 1.76 17.59
CA GLU A 551 35.08 1.40 16.23
C GLU A 551 34.38 0.10 15.80
N VAL A 552 33.80 0.11 14.61
CA VAL A 552 33.17 -1.06 13.99
C VAL A 552 34.03 -1.52 12.83
N LYS A 553 34.41 -2.79 12.84
CA LYS A 553 35.16 -3.42 11.76
C LYS A 553 34.50 -4.74 11.39
N THR A 554 34.25 -4.94 10.11
CA THR A 554 33.72 -6.19 9.55
C THR A 554 34.84 -7.19 9.30
N ASP A 555 34.50 -8.45 9.08
CA ASP A 555 35.44 -9.44 8.57
C ASP A 555 35.86 -9.10 7.13
N VAL A 556 36.97 -9.72 6.71
CA VAL A 556 37.47 -9.56 5.35
C VAL A 556 36.47 -10.18 4.38
N ALA A 557 36.10 -9.42 3.34
CA ALA A 557 35.15 -9.84 2.31
C ALA A 557 33.70 -10.06 2.80
N GLU A 558 33.33 -9.51 3.96
CA GLU A 558 31.97 -9.58 4.51
C GLU A 558 31.00 -8.70 3.70
N ILE A 559 31.41 -7.49 3.32
CA ILE A 559 30.56 -6.59 2.54
C ILE A 559 30.60 -6.98 1.07
N SER A 560 29.41 -7.20 0.50
CA SER A 560 29.23 -7.50 -0.92
C SER A 560 28.86 -6.25 -1.71
N GLY A 561 29.35 -6.15 -2.94
CA GLY A 561 29.05 -5.04 -3.83
C GLY A 561 27.59 -5.03 -4.30
N SER A 562 27.09 -3.82 -4.56
CA SER A 562 25.71 -3.51 -4.92
C SER A 562 25.67 -2.29 -5.84
N ALA A 563 24.50 -1.89 -6.32
CA ALA A 563 24.36 -0.73 -7.21
C ALA A 563 24.97 0.56 -6.62
N LEU A 564 24.77 0.79 -5.32
CA LEU A 564 25.31 1.96 -4.62
C LEU A 564 26.56 1.64 -3.76
N GLY A 565 26.78 0.37 -3.42
CA GLY A 565 27.83 -0.06 -2.49
C GLY A 565 27.40 0.10 -1.04
N VAL A 566 28.23 0.75 -0.24
CA VAL A 566 27.94 1.05 1.17
C VAL A 566 27.46 2.49 1.30
N VAL A 567 26.33 2.68 1.97
CA VAL A 567 25.76 4.00 2.26
C VAL A 567 25.72 4.22 3.76
N ILE A 568 26.17 5.38 4.21
CA ILE A 568 26.20 5.78 5.62
C ILE A 568 25.23 6.94 5.78
N ASP A 569 24.15 6.70 6.52
CA ASP A 569 23.13 7.70 6.83
C ASP A 569 23.43 8.31 8.21
N ALA A 570 23.93 9.55 8.21
CA ALA A 570 24.22 10.33 9.42
C ALA A 570 23.24 11.50 9.59
N ARG A 571 22.06 11.43 8.97
CA ARG A 571 21.06 12.53 8.99
C ARG A 571 20.33 12.70 10.33
N GLY A 572 20.51 11.77 11.25
CA GLY A 572 19.89 11.78 12.58
C GLY A 572 18.54 11.07 12.61
N ARG A 573 18.12 10.68 13.82
CA ARG A 573 16.84 10.06 14.16
C ARG A 573 16.33 10.70 15.48
N PRO A 574 15.23 11.47 15.47
CA PRO A 574 14.38 11.80 14.32
C PRO A 574 15.12 12.63 13.25
N LEU A 575 14.65 12.57 12.01
CA LEU A 575 15.15 13.42 10.93
C LEU A 575 14.63 14.85 11.14
N THR A 576 15.53 15.83 11.20
CA THR A 576 15.18 17.25 11.30
C THR A 576 15.52 17.94 9.99
N LEU A 577 14.50 18.44 9.29
CA LEU A 577 14.67 19.26 8.10
C LEU A 577 14.71 20.75 8.51
N PRO A 578 15.46 21.60 7.79
CA PRO A 578 15.39 23.04 8.00
C PRO A 578 13.98 23.60 7.80
N ASP A 579 13.58 24.54 8.66
CA ASP A 579 12.31 25.25 8.54
C ASP A 579 12.32 26.15 7.29
N ASP A 580 13.45 26.81 7.03
CA ASP A 580 13.66 27.59 5.81
C ASP A 580 13.62 26.69 4.57
N THR A 581 12.72 27.03 3.64
CA THR A 581 12.49 26.24 2.42
C THR A 581 13.71 26.17 1.53
N SER A 582 14.48 27.26 1.44
CA SER A 582 15.67 27.32 0.59
C SER A 582 16.80 26.44 1.13
N GLU A 583 17.04 26.50 2.45
CA GLU A 583 18.00 25.63 3.12
C GLU A 583 17.61 24.16 3.02
N ARG A 584 16.32 23.85 3.20
CA ARG A 584 15.79 22.48 3.05
C ARG A 584 15.98 21.94 1.64
N GLN A 585 15.67 22.72 0.61
CA GLN A 585 15.84 22.32 -0.79
C GLN A 585 17.32 22.03 -1.13
N ARG A 586 18.24 22.90 -0.69
CA ARG A 586 19.69 22.68 -0.86
C ARG A 586 20.14 21.42 -0.14
N LEU A 587 19.67 21.18 1.08
CA LEU A 587 20.00 20.00 1.85
C LEU A 587 19.57 18.70 1.15
N ILE A 588 18.35 18.66 0.62
CA ILE A 588 17.85 17.51 -0.11
C ILE A 588 18.65 17.30 -1.41
N TRP A 589 19.00 18.38 -2.11
CA TRP A 589 19.89 18.33 -3.28
C TRP A 589 21.27 17.75 -2.94
N ASP A 590 21.87 18.16 -1.82
CA ASP A 590 23.15 17.62 -1.36
C ASP A 590 23.06 16.11 -1.11
N TRP A 591 21.93 15.60 -0.61
CA TRP A 591 21.71 14.16 -0.46
C TRP A 591 21.57 13.44 -1.81
N LEU A 592 20.90 14.06 -2.78
CA LEU A 592 20.80 13.55 -4.15
C LEU A 592 22.19 13.45 -4.80
N VAL A 593 23.03 14.47 -4.61
CA VAL A 593 24.43 14.48 -5.09
C VAL A 593 25.26 13.40 -4.40
N ALA A 594 25.15 13.26 -3.07
CA ALA A 594 25.88 12.25 -2.31
C ALA A 594 25.58 10.82 -2.76
N LEU A 595 24.35 10.57 -3.23
CA LEU A 595 23.92 9.28 -3.77
C LEU A 595 24.15 9.15 -5.29
N GLY A 596 24.58 10.22 -5.95
CA GLY A 596 24.89 10.28 -7.38
C GLY A 596 23.67 10.43 -8.29
N VAL A 597 22.50 10.81 -7.75
CA VAL A 597 21.30 11.12 -8.54
C VAL A 597 21.52 12.39 -9.36
N GLU A 598 22.10 13.40 -8.71
CA GLU A 598 22.53 14.64 -9.34
C GLU A 598 24.05 14.76 -9.27
N THR A 599 24.63 15.52 -10.18
CA THR A 599 26.09 15.71 -10.27
C THR A 599 26.49 17.18 -10.24
N GLU A 600 25.56 18.07 -10.58
CA GLU A 600 25.78 19.50 -10.61
C GLU A 600 25.41 20.17 -9.28
N PRO A 601 25.99 21.34 -8.98
CA PRO A 601 25.53 22.18 -7.88
C PRO A 601 24.04 22.52 -8.00
N PHE A 602 23.42 22.88 -6.87
CA PHE A 602 22.01 23.28 -6.81
C PHE A 602 21.67 24.34 -7.87
N PRO A 603 20.82 24.02 -8.86
CA PRO A 603 20.67 24.85 -10.07
C PRO A 603 19.59 25.94 -9.95
N TYR A 604 18.76 25.90 -8.90
CA TYR A 604 17.63 26.79 -8.77
C TYR A 604 18.01 28.12 -8.11
N ASP A 605 17.50 29.22 -8.67
CA ASP A 605 17.56 30.52 -8.03
C ASP A 605 16.46 30.61 -6.97
N LEU A 606 16.86 30.97 -5.75
CA LEU A 606 15.99 31.09 -4.59
C LEU A 606 15.62 32.56 -4.32
N SER A 607 15.94 33.47 -5.25
CA SER A 607 15.51 34.85 -5.19
C SER A 607 13.97 34.94 -5.27
N PRO A 608 13.31 35.75 -4.42
CA PRO A 608 11.84 35.86 -4.40
C PRO A 608 11.22 36.25 -5.75
N SER A 609 11.96 36.96 -6.61
CA SER A 609 11.50 37.38 -7.94
C SER A 609 11.45 36.24 -8.97
N ALA A 610 12.14 35.13 -8.75
CA ALA A 610 12.19 34.01 -9.71
C ALA A 610 10.90 33.18 -9.74
N LEU A 611 10.05 33.29 -8.71
CA LEU A 611 8.76 32.59 -8.61
C LEU A 611 7.60 33.33 -9.30
N GLU A 612 7.83 34.55 -9.80
CA GLU A 612 6.89 35.31 -10.61
C GLU A 612 7.10 35.00 -12.11
N VAL A 613 6.79 33.77 -12.52
CA VAL A 613 6.60 33.52 -13.95
C VAL A 613 5.21 34.05 -14.32
N GLU A 614 5.17 35.12 -15.11
CA GLU A 614 3.95 35.62 -15.75
C GLU A 614 3.34 34.50 -16.60
N ILE A 615 2.10 34.11 -16.28
CA ILE A 615 1.29 33.30 -17.18
C ILE A 615 1.03 34.19 -18.40
N PRO A 616 1.46 33.83 -19.62
CA PRO A 616 1.13 34.60 -20.80
C PRO A 616 -0.40 34.61 -20.93
N ASP A 617 -0.99 35.81 -21.05
CA ASP A 617 -2.41 35.99 -21.32
C ASP A 617 -2.80 35.09 -22.50
N VAL A 618 -3.54 34.03 -22.21
CA VAL A 618 -4.21 33.26 -23.25
C VAL A 618 -5.27 34.20 -23.81
N MET A 619 -4.97 34.81 -24.95
CA MET A 619 -5.95 35.58 -25.71
C MET A 619 -7.08 34.64 -26.12
N PHE A 620 -8.13 34.58 -25.29
CA PHE A 620 -9.42 34.12 -25.75
C PHE A 620 -9.91 35.15 -26.76
N ALA A 621 -9.85 34.80 -28.05
CA ALA A 621 -10.55 35.53 -29.08
C ALA A 621 -12.03 35.55 -28.69
N SER A 622 -12.54 36.74 -28.34
CA SER A 622 -13.96 36.98 -28.11
C SER A 622 -14.71 36.70 -29.41
N SER A 623 -15.33 35.52 -29.51
CA SER A 623 -16.37 35.29 -30.50
C SER A 623 -17.66 35.89 -29.96
N ASP A 624 -18.09 37.00 -30.58
CA ASP A 624 -19.46 37.50 -30.48
C ASP A 624 -20.42 36.36 -30.83
N SER A 625 -21.30 35.99 -29.90
CA SER A 625 -22.47 35.17 -30.20
C SER A 625 -23.69 35.75 -29.48
N ASP A 626 -24.53 36.40 -30.28
CA ASP A 626 -25.91 36.76 -29.95
C ASP A 626 -26.67 35.55 -29.42
N THR A 627 -27.11 35.60 -28.16
CA THR A 627 -28.12 34.69 -27.60
C THR A 627 -29.48 35.39 -27.53
N PRO A 628 -30.55 34.85 -28.15
CA PRO A 628 -31.90 35.38 -27.95
C PRO A 628 -32.50 34.86 -26.63
N SER A 629 -33.06 35.79 -25.85
CA SER A 629 -33.74 35.53 -24.58
C SER A 629 -35.06 34.77 -24.76
N SER A 630 -35.29 33.73 -23.97
CA SER A 630 -36.59 33.06 -23.79
C SER A 630 -37.14 33.35 -22.38
N PRO A 631 -38.46 33.54 -22.20
CA PRO A 631 -39.06 34.00 -20.94
C PRO A 631 -39.30 32.84 -19.94
N PRO A 632 -39.49 33.14 -18.64
CA PRO A 632 -39.63 32.12 -17.60
C PRO A 632 -41.07 31.56 -17.55
N PRO A 633 -41.27 30.29 -17.17
CA PRO A 633 -42.60 29.80 -16.86
C PRO A 633 -42.95 30.07 -15.39
N THR A 634 -44.08 30.73 -15.19
CA THR A 634 -44.86 30.73 -13.96
C THR A 634 -45.76 29.49 -13.95
N THR A 635 -45.88 28.80 -12.81
CA THR A 635 -47.16 28.26 -12.31
C THR A 635 -46.99 27.69 -10.90
N SER A 636 -47.81 28.22 -10.00
CA SER A 636 -48.16 27.69 -8.68
C SER A 636 -49.16 26.54 -8.82
N VAL A 637 -48.91 25.43 -8.14
CA VAL A 637 -49.95 24.41 -7.87
C VAL A 637 -49.83 23.99 -6.40
N GLU A 638 -50.79 24.42 -5.59
CA GLU A 638 -51.08 23.82 -4.29
C GLU A 638 -51.61 22.40 -4.51
N SER A 639 -51.13 21.43 -3.72
CA SER A 639 -51.78 20.13 -3.60
C SER A 639 -51.90 19.74 -2.13
N HIS A 640 -53.15 19.64 -1.69
CA HIS A 640 -53.55 18.95 -0.47
C HIS A 640 -53.57 17.44 -0.73
N LEU A 641 -52.97 16.65 0.15
CA LEU A 641 -53.17 15.20 0.22
C LEU A 641 -53.60 14.81 1.65
N PRO A 642 -54.47 13.79 1.82
CA PRO A 642 -54.99 13.37 3.11
C PRO A 642 -54.04 12.39 3.81
N ALA A 643 -54.14 12.35 5.13
CA ALA A 643 -53.40 11.44 6.00
C ALA A 643 -53.96 10.01 5.90
N GLU A 644 -53.09 9.06 5.53
CA GLU A 644 -53.29 7.62 5.78
C GLU A 644 -52.01 7.03 6.39
N GLU A 645 -52.22 6.03 7.24
CA GLU A 645 -51.36 5.57 8.35
C GLU A 645 -50.01 4.99 7.90
N GLU A 646 -48.91 5.68 8.25
CA GLU A 646 -47.54 5.17 8.17
C GLU A 646 -47.28 4.15 9.29
N SER A 647 -47.04 2.88 8.95
CA SER A 647 -46.19 2.03 9.80
C SER A 647 -44.72 2.42 9.55
N SER A 648 -44.35 3.56 10.12
CA SER A 648 -43.07 4.24 9.91
C SER A 648 -41.95 3.56 10.70
N ILE A 649 -40.71 3.72 10.22
CA ILE A 649 -39.44 3.37 10.88
C ILE A 649 -39.39 3.82 12.36
N GLU A 650 -40.19 4.82 12.75
CA GLU A 650 -40.41 5.22 14.14
C GLU A 650 -40.94 4.10 15.04
N SER A 651 -41.77 3.18 14.52
CA SER A 651 -42.26 2.00 15.25
C SER A 651 -41.11 1.05 15.61
N GLU A 652 -40.17 0.83 14.68
CA GLU A 652 -38.99 -0.02 14.90
C GLU A 652 -37.96 0.66 15.81
N LEU A 653 -37.76 1.98 15.66
CA LEU A 653 -36.93 2.79 16.56
C LEU A 653 -37.49 2.85 17.99
N ALA A 654 -38.81 2.84 18.15
CA ALA A 654 -39.48 2.83 19.46
C ALA A 654 -39.24 1.51 20.22
N GLY A 655 -39.19 0.37 19.53
CA GLY A 655 -38.86 -0.93 20.12
C GLY A 655 -37.44 -0.97 20.71
N LEU A 656 -36.48 -0.29 20.08
CA LEU A 656 -35.09 -0.19 20.57
C LEU A 656 -34.97 0.67 21.84
N ARG A 657 -35.86 1.64 22.04
CA ARG A 657 -35.89 2.50 23.24
C ARG A 657 -36.35 1.76 24.49
N GLN A 658 -37.13 0.68 24.36
CA GLN A 658 -37.68 -0.08 25.49
C GLN A 658 -36.70 -1.10 26.13
N THR A 659 -35.52 -1.31 25.54
CA THR A 659 -34.49 -2.26 26.06
C THR A 659 -33.44 -1.60 26.97
N VAL A 660 -33.67 -0.36 27.40
CA VAL A 660 -32.76 0.41 28.26
C VAL A 660 -33.26 0.34 29.71
N GLU A 661 -32.63 -0.47 30.55
CA GLU A 661 -32.76 -0.29 32.01
C GLU A 661 -31.97 0.97 32.41
N GLU A 662 -32.61 1.86 33.17
CA GLU A 662 -31.94 3.05 33.72
C GLU A 662 -30.79 2.64 34.66
N PRO A 663 -29.61 3.31 34.58
CA PRO A 663 -28.50 3.02 35.47
C PRO A 663 -28.87 3.36 36.92
N LYS A 664 -28.78 2.36 37.82
CA LYS A 664 -28.93 2.56 39.27
C LYS A 664 -27.89 3.56 39.77
N LYS A 665 -28.36 4.76 40.15
CA LYS A 665 -27.56 5.80 40.82
C LYS A 665 -26.92 5.25 42.10
N ARG A 666 -25.63 4.94 42.08
CA ARG A 666 -24.82 4.78 43.30
C ARG A 666 -24.44 6.17 43.81
N GLY A 667 -25.01 6.54 44.96
CA GLY A 667 -24.68 7.78 45.66
C GLY A 667 -23.23 7.77 46.16
N LEU A 668 -22.47 8.76 45.72
CA LEU A 668 -21.20 9.18 46.34
C LEU A 668 -21.54 10.16 47.47
N PHE A 669 -21.28 9.75 48.72
CA PHE A 669 -20.63 10.53 49.80
C PHE A 669 -21.00 9.98 51.18
N GLY A 670 -19.97 9.58 51.93
CA GLY A 670 -20.03 9.28 53.36
C GLY A 670 -18.61 9.15 53.93
N ARG A 671 -17.99 10.29 54.28
CA ARG A 671 -16.74 10.39 55.05
C ARG A 671 -16.93 9.75 56.43
N LYS A 672 -16.08 8.78 56.79
CA LYS A 672 -15.08 8.89 57.88
C LYS A 672 -14.15 7.69 57.86
#